data_AF-A0A5L4L913-F1
#
_entry.id   AF-A0A5L4L913-F1
#
_cell.length_a   1.000
_cell.length_b   1.000
_cell.length_c   1.000
_cell.angle_alpha   90.00
_cell.angle_beta   90.00
_cell.angle_gamma   90.00
#
_symmetry.space_group_name_H-M   'P 1'
#
loop_
_entity.id
_entity.type
_entity.pdbx_description
1 polymer ?
#
loop_
_entity_poly.entity_id
_entity_poly.type
_entity_poly.pdbx_seq_one_letter_code
_entity_poly.pdbx_strand_id
1 'polypeptide(L)'
;TDVANVNVDGGAGNDELVIKGSGTLKPTVANVEKVTLDATGDLTLAMNNAKDVSELNIKGDTGGVIVLNSNISSLNFLSTAEGTNAVTIDSENLATINYKAGTDAKAAAEASGKVNASEATNLTINLEANTKTTNTNAEVIAEKATSITLNVAEVKEAQAISIAAPEAVSLSINNKSAAGLQTNLDGTDNIVENLTISTDGAFKFVANNHFEKANVVTLSGDNAKSAMTLGNIGSNGAEHDIQITASGLKSGLTVGSVLAVARYIKENNVNVDVSGVTGRVALGNMSGSNVSVNANSSASLKLGNIDVIRTATVNAGAIDGAVDIGDVYAKTANIDLSKTLGNVYVNNITADTISYNGSTLKSNGHHGELNLASAKGKAFTAVVNGSLTNDHIIVKASDATESIKVSGNLDIGNDMATIRSGKKTNSINISELKATNLFETIYLDNTTESNVAVKLGNFISNVVWKLDSSLTTAKLSGDMGTGSQNTVIIDTSKAKYLTAIDISELAGEFNSIIMMAGANTEITEVKGSEKGNDILYFNVINSGADFIKLTDIDHNIDKIAIGGTHSVTVAYAAIADKTVDMTNTDLLMLPHIEQSEIVPHNNTLSIIAGDTYSSINLSHIYGQTTDQVITTLNTATKTVTLGNQVLVDGTGNKVTDIIKADAGKGMVTINGFDKTADKINFTTAVTDKGGLTTATVVTGVKSSDDTNDVHIKVAAGATGVVSFFKGKSGAEADSNFVATDANILNIAKALNSAQDITTKDATKTAPNGVYIVNVATDGYREAYSYIINIGATNADTDDTIIKIAGVADIAIAQVTQTGRALSEQA
;
A
#
# COMPACT_ATOMS: atom_id res chain seq x y z
N THR A 1 19.58 82.35 29.53
CA THR A 1 19.18 82.94 30.82
C THR A 1 18.95 81.80 31.76
N ASP A 2 19.87 81.63 32.72
CA ASP A 2 19.76 80.63 33.80
C ASP A 2 18.52 80.93 34.64
N VAL A 3 17.47 80.12 34.51
CA VAL A 3 16.35 80.15 35.46
C VAL A 3 16.60 79.03 36.46
N ALA A 4 17.19 79.45 37.59
CA ALA A 4 17.35 78.65 38.78
C ALA A 4 15.98 78.27 39.36
N ASN A 5 15.77 76.97 39.58
CA ASN A 5 14.78 76.36 40.47
C ASN A 5 13.53 77.21 40.77
N VAL A 6 12.49 77.08 39.94
CA VAL A 6 11.16 77.63 40.25
C VAL A 6 10.54 76.80 41.37
N ASN A 7 10.12 77.44 42.46
CA ASN A 7 9.33 76.82 43.52
C ASN A 7 7.85 77.09 43.22
N VAL A 8 7.07 76.05 42.97
CA VAL A 8 5.63 76.14 42.73
C VAL A 8 4.93 75.33 43.82
N ASP A 9 3.96 75.95 44.48
CA ASP A 9 3.12 75.31 45.50
C ASP A 9 1.66 75.50 45.09
N GLY A 10 0.96 74.39 44.85
CA GLY A 10 -0.46 74.40 44.51
C GLY A 10 -1.35 74.60 45.72
N GLY A 11 -2.63 74.81 45.45
CA GLY A 11 -3.65 75.06 46.45
C GLY A 11 -4.36 73.77 46.88
N ALA A 12 -5.62 73.92 47.28
CA ALA A 12 -6.51 72.77 47.47
C ALA A 12 -7.25 72.51 46.16
N GLY A 13 -7.21 71.28 45.65
CA GLY A 13 -7.91 70.89 44.42
C GLY A 13 -7.02 70.04 43.53
N ASN A 14 -7.35 69.99 42.23
CA ASN A 14 -6.47 69.45 41.20
C ASN A 14 -5.77 70.63 40.53
N ASP A 15 -4.51 70.85 40.85
CA ASP A 15 -3.71 71.95 40.32
C ASP A 15 -2.89 71.51 39.10
N GLU A 16 -2.71 72.43 38.14
CA GLU A 16 -1.98 72.18 36.89
C GLU A 16 -0.87 73.23 36.66
N LEU A 17 0.36 72.76 36.45
CA LEU A 17 1.49 73.59 36.04
C LEU A 17 1.74 73.46 34.52
N VAL A 18 1.69 74.58 33.80
CA VAL A 18 1.97 74.62 32.35
C VAL A 18 3.37 75.18 32.09
N ILE A 19 4.20 74.41 31.38
CA ILE A 19 5.58 74.77 31.03
C ILE A 19 5.68 74.93 29.50
N LYS A 20 6.23 76.07 29.07
CA LYS A 20 6.41 76.41 27.64
C LYS A 20 7.88 76.73 27.35
N GLY A 21 8.42 76.25 26.24
CA GLY A 21 9.77 76.61 25.75
C GLY A 21 10.75 75.44 25.66
N SER A 22 12.05 75.72 25.83
CA SER A 22 13.18 74.78 25.68
C SER A 22 14.23 74.96 26.79
N GLY A 23 15.21 74.04 26.87
CA GLY A 23 16.31 74.06 27.84
C GLY A 23 16.18 73.02 28.96
N THR A 24 16.95 73.18 30.04
CA THR A 24 16.90 72.30 31.21
C THR A 24 16.24 73.01 32.39
N LEU A 25 15.19 72.40 32.96
CA LEU A 25 14.44 72.92 34.10
C LEU A 25 14.49 71.92 35.26
N LYS A 26 14.63 72.45 36.48
CA LYS A 26 14.60 71.67 37.73
C LYS A 26 13.70 72.35 38.78
N PRO A 27 12.37 72.37 38.57
CA PRO A 27 11.47 73.00 39.51
C PRO A 27 11.35 72.16 40.80
N THR A 28 11.07 72.83 41.91
CA THR A 28 10.55 72.20 43.12
C THR A 28 9.05 72.42 43.12
N VAL A 29 8.27 71.34 43.12
CA VAL A 29 6.81 71.41 42.98
C VAL A 29 6.16 70.68 44.15
N ALA A 30 5.24 71.34 44.84
CA ALA A 30 4.44 70.76 45.92
C ALA A 30 2.95 71.01 45.65
N ASN A 31 2.07 70.09 46.07
CA ASN A 31 0.60 70.19 45.93
C ASN A 31 0.12 70.47 44.49
N VAL A 32 0.82 69.94 43.47
CA VAL A 32 0.41 70.01 42.06
C VAL A 32 0.37 68.60 41.52
N GLU A 33 -0.79 68.18 41.04
CA GLU A 33 -1.02 66.81 40.57
C GLU A 33 -0.65 66.63 39.09
N LYS A 34 -0.74 67.70 38.31
CA LYS A 34 -0.67 67.68 36.84
C LYS A 34 0.33 68.68 36.27
N VAL A 35 1.11 68.25 35.28
CA VAL A 35 2.00 69.12 34.49
C VAL A 35 1.63 69.02 33.01
N THR A 36 1.61 70.15 32.30
CA THR A 36 1.44 70.19 30.83
C THR A 36 2.65 70.84 30.17
N LEU A 37 3.25 70.14 29.21
CA LEU A 37 4.41 70.60 28.44
C LEU A 37 4.01 71.03 27.02
N ASP A 38 4.45 72.21 26.63
CA ASP A 38 4.28 72.80 25.29
C ASP A 38 5.68 73.20 24.80
N ALA A 39 6.49 72.19 24.46
CA ALA A 39 7.90 72.35 24.14
C ALA A 39 8.09 72.74 22.68
N THR A 40 8.63 73.94 22.46
CA THR A 40 8.92 74.49 21.12
C THR A 40 10.35 74.20 20.64
N GLY A 41 11.15 73.52 21.48
CA GLY A 41 12.51 73.01 21.23
C GLY A 41 12.90 72.01 22.33
N ASP A 42 14.12 71.47 22.32
CA ASP A 42 14.56 70.41 23.26
C ASP A 42 14.35 70.82 24.72
N LEU A 43 13.62 70.01 25.49
CA LEU A 43 13.30 70.27 26.89
C LEU A 43 13.71 69.11 27.80
N THR A 44 14.51 69.39 28.83
CA THR A 44 14.80 68.43 29.92
C THR A 44 14.19 68.92 31.22
N LEU A 45 13.29 68.14 31.82
CA LEU A 45 12.61 68.44 33.08
C LEU A 45 13.06 67.47 34.18
N ALA A 46 13.88 67.93 35.10
CA ALA A 46 14.32 67.16 36.26
C ALA A 46 13.34 67.33 37.43
N MET A 47 12.59 66.27 37.76
CA MET A 47 11.47 66.30 38.71
C MET A 47 11.78 65.64 40.06
N ASN A 48 13.06 65.60 40.44
CA ASN A 48 13.53 64.97 41.69
C ASN A 48 12.81 65.48 42.97
N ASN A 49 12.23 66.69 42.92
CA ASN A 49 11.56 67.36 44.04
C ASN A 49 10.06 67.59 43.81
N ALA A 50 9.44 66.94 42.83
CA ALA A 50 8.03 67.11 42.47
C ALA A 50 7.22 65.86 42.83
N LYS A 51 7.02 65.61 44.14
CA LYS A 51 6.49 64.32 44.63
C LYS A 51 5.00 64.10 44.35
N ASP A 52 4.23 65.18 44.25
CA ASP A 52 2.77 65.14 44.11
C ASP A 52 2.35 65.06 42.63
N VAL A 53 3.26 65.36 41.70
CA VAL A 53 3.01 65.29 40.24
C VAL A 53 2.92 63.84 39.81
N SER A 54 1.73 63.44 39.35
CA SER A 54 1.44 62.08 38.89
C SER A 54 0.99 62.02 37.43
N GLU A 55 0.45 63.12 36.88
CA GLU A 55 -0.03 63.22 35.50
C GLU A 55 0.82 64.21 34.68
N LEU A 56 1.29 63.76 33.51
CA LEU A 56 2.00 64.59 32.53
C LEU A 56 1.24 64.64 31.20
N ASN A 57 0.99 65.84 30.70
CA ASN A 57 0.42 66.08 29.38
C ASN A 57 1.46 66.63 28.43
N ILE A 58 1.47 66.12 27.19
CA ILE A 58 2.27 66.64 26.08
C ILE A 58 1.33 67.35 25.11
N LYS A 59 1.51 68.66 25.01
CA LYS A 59 0.85 69.56 24.05
C LYS A 59 1.79 70.01 22.92
N GLY A 60 3.09 69.81 23.06
CA GLY A 60 4.08 70.05 22.00
C GLY A 60 5.43 69.46 22.37
N ASP A 61 6.11 68.86 21.39
CA ASP A 61 7.40 68.16 21.53
C ASP A 61 8.33 68.41 20.32
N THR A 62 8.22 69.59 19.70
CA THR A 62 8.89 69.91 18.43
C THR A 62 10.42 69.78 18.47
N GLY A 63 11.07 69.81 19.64
CA GLY A 63 12.50 69.46 19.83
C GLY A 63 12.77 68.23 20.72
N GLY A 64 11.73 67.51 21.15
CA GLY A 64 11.87 66.37 22.06
C GLY A 64 11.84 66.76 23.54
N VAL A 65 11.47 65.81 24.39
CA VAL A 65 11.24 66.01 25.82
C VAL A 65 11.94 64.89 26.60
N ILE A 66 12.63 65.23 27.69
CA ILE A 66 13.22 64.27 28.63
C ILE A 66 12.74 64.65 30.03
N VAL A 67 12.16 63.70 30.77
CA VAL A 67 11.71 63.88 32.15
C VAL A 67 12.46 62.92 33.06
N LEU A 68 13.18 63.45 34.06
CA LEU A 68 14.10 62.69 34.91
C LEU A 68 13.60 62.54 36.35
N ASN A 69 13.82 61.36 36.95
CA ASN A 69 13.53 61.03 38.36
C ASN A 69 12.15 61.53 38.84
N SER A 70 11.09 61.14 38.15
CA SER A 70 9.74 61.64 38.42
C SER A 70 8.84 60.64 39.16
N ASN A 71 7.79 61.14 39.81
CA ASN A 71 6.68 60.33 40.32
C ASN A 71 5.54 60.16 39.30
N ILE A 72 5.77 60.51 38.01
CA ILE A 72 4.75 60.40 36.97
C ILE A 72 4.32 58.94 36.84
N SER A 73 3.00 58.73 36.92
CA SER A 73 2.35 57.44 36.69
C SER A 73 1.48 57.43 35.43
N SER A 74 1.12 58.61 34.91
CA SER A 74 0.30 58.78 33.70
C SER A 74 0.90 59.81 32.74
N LEU A 75 1.12 59.40 31.49
CA LEU A 75 1.52 60.26 30.38
C LEU A 75 0.36 60.39 29.39
N ASN A 76 0.01 61.60 28.97
CA ASN A 76 -1.03 61.85 27.97
C ASN A 76 -0.48 62.64 26.78
N PHE A 77 -0.60 62.08 25.58
CA PHE A 77 -0.44 62.82 24.32
C PHE A 77 -1.79 63.42 23.92
N LEU A 78 -1.84 64.74 23.82
CA LEU A 78 -3.03 65.45 23.33
C LEU A 78 -2.94 65.52 21.81
N SER A 79 -4.04 65.30 21.08
CA SER A 79 -4.06 65.39 19.59
C SER A 79 -3.69 66.77 19.00
N THR A 80 -3.47 67.78 19.85
CA THR A 80 -2.93 69.09 19.47
C THR A 80 -1.40 69.16 19.58
N ALA A 81 -0.73 68.05 19.90
CA ALA A 81 0.72 67.96 19.98
C ALA A 81 1.39 68.30 18.65
N GLU A 82 2.17 69.39 18.64
CA GLU A 82 3.02 69.75 17.50
C GLU A 82 4.42 69.13 17.66
N GLY A 83 4.77 68.21 16.76
CA GLY A 83 6.06 67.52 16.72
C GLY A 83 5.93 66.00 16.57
N THR A 84 7.06 65.32 16.32
CA THR A 84 7.13 63.85 16.13
C THR A 84 8.35 63.25 16.84
N ASN A 85 8.98 64.02 17.74
CA ASN A 85 10.19 63.57 18.44
C ASN A 85 9.83 62.65 19.61
N ALA A 86 10.86 62.02 20.18
CA ALA A 86 10.67 61.17 21.35
C ALA A 86 10.48 61.98 22.63
N VAL A 87 9.52 61.56 23.45
CA VAL A 87 9.35 61.91 24.86
C VAL A 87 9.95 60.79 25.71
N THR A 88 11.02 61.07 26.43
CA THR A 88 11.69 60.12 27.33
C THR A 88 11.24 60.36 28.76
N ILE A 89 10.73 59.32 29.43
CA ILE A 89 10.32 59.36 30.84
C ILE A 89 11.17 58.35 31.61
N ASP A 90 12.07 58.87 32.44
CA ASP A 90 12.92 58.09 33.35
C ASP A 90 12.18 57.96 34.70
N SER A 91 11.26 56.99 34.74
CA SER A 91 10.40 56.67 35.91
C SER A 91 9.93 55.22 35.89
N GLU A 92 10.25 54.47 36.95
CA GLU A 92 9.68 53.14 37.20
C GLU A 92 8.18 53.19 37.54
N ASN A 93 7.68 54.35 37.98
CA ASN A 93 6.29 54.56 38.37
C ASN A 93 5.34 54.73 37.18
N LEU A 94 5.88 54.96 35.97
CA LEU A 94 5.05 55.18 34.79
C LEU A 94 4.26 53.90 34.48
N ALA A 95 2.94 53.98 34.66
CA ALA A 95 2.04 52.85 34.51
C ALA A 95 1.13 52.98 33.28
N THR A 96 0.85 54.22 32.83
CA THR A 96 -0.11 54.48 31.75
C THR A 96 0.41 55.50 30.74
N ILE A 97 0.18 55.23 29.45
CA ILE A 97 0.36 56.16 28.33
C ILE A 97 -0.98 56.26 27.60
N ASN A 98 -1.51 57.47 27.45
CA ASN A 98 -2.80 57.71 26.80
C ASN A 98 -2.59 58.58 25.55
N TYR A 99 -3.07 58.13 24.40
CA TYR A 99 -3.22 58.93 23.20
C TYR A 99 -4.66 59.45 23.19
N LYS A 100 -4.82 60.77 23.35
CA LYS A 100 -6.12 61.42 23.56
C LYS A 100 -6.53 62.28 22.36
N ALA A 101 -7.80 62.22 21.99
CA ALA A 101 -8.39 63.12 21.02
C ALA A 101 -8.58 64.52 21.64
N GLY A 102 -8.60 65.54 20.79
CA GLY A 102 -8.91 66.91 21.20
C GLY A 102 -10.37 67.02 21.61
N THR A 103 -10.71 68.01 22.43
CA THR A 103 -12.03 68.17 23.05
C THR A 103 -13.20 68.39 22.06
N ASP A 104 -12.94 68.65 20.77
CA ASP A 104 -13.93 69.17 19.80
C ASP A 104 -14.21 68.28 18.57
N ALA A 105 -13.70 67.05 18.49
CA ALA A 105 -13.66 66.35 17.20
C ALA A 105 -14.91 65.49 16.91
N LYS A 106 -15.68 65.87 15.86
CA LYS A 106 -16.72 65.01 15.21
C LYS A 106 -16.13 63.90 14.32
N ALA A 107 -14.82 63.96 14.05
CA ALA A 107 -14.04 63.01 13.26
C ALA A 107 -12.79 62.60 14.05
N ALA A 108 -12.20 61.43 13.76
CA ALA A 108 -10.98 61.01 14.46
C ALA A 108 -9.81 61.97 14.17
N ALA A 109 -9.11 62.40 15.22
CA ALA A 109 -7.93 63.26 15.11
C ALA A 109 -6.65 62.43 15.24
N GLU A 110 -5.62 62.77 14.45
CA GLU A 110 -4.32 62.14 14.60
C GLU A 110 -3.72 62.47 15.97
N ALA A 111 -3.29 61.45 16.71
CA ALA A 111 -2.53 61.60 17.94
C ALA A 111 -1.13 61.03 17.67
N SER A 112 -0.12 61.89 17.65
CA SER A 112 1.28 61.52 17.51
C SER A 112 2.02 61.59 18.84
N GLY A 113 2.97 60.68 19.02
CA GLY A 113 3.84 60.61 20.18
C GLY A 113 4.76 59.41 20.07
N LYS A 114 6.07 59.64 20.15
CA LYS A 114 7.04 58.58 20.38
C LYS A 114 7.44 58.62 21.85
N VAL A 115 7.41 57.48 22.54
CA VAL A 115 7.74 57.39 23.96
C VAL A 115 8.91 56.46 24.19
N ASN A 116 9.87 56.91 24.99
CA ASN A 116 10.85 56.04 25.63
C ASN A 116 10.56 55.99 27.14
N ALA A 117 10.01 54.86 27.59
CA ALA A 117 9.66 54.54 28.97
C ALA A 117 10.56 53.40 29.47
N SER A 118 11.88 53.50 29.28
CA SER A 118 12.86 52.44 29.53
C SER A 118 12.81 51.86 30.96
N GLU A 119 12.42 52.66 31.94
CA GLU A 119 12.35 52.25 33.36
C GLU A 119 11.00 51.63 33.78
N ALA A 120 9.95 51.77 32.96
CA ALA A 120 8.62 51.25 33.33
C ALA A 120 8.64 49.72 33.41
N THR A 121 8.13 49.16 34.51
CA THR A 121 8.13 47.70 34.74
C THR A 121 6.85 47.01 34.25
N ASN A 122 5.74 47.76 34.21
CA ASN A 122 4.43 47.33 33.71
C ASN A 122 3.77 48.54 33.06
N LEU A 123 3.22 48.37 31.85
CA LEU A 123 2.74 49.51 31.08
C LEU A 123 1.39 49.23 30.43
N THR A 124 0.45 50.15 30.62
CA THR A 124 -0.82 50.18 29.89
C THR A 124 -0.79 51.33 28.88
N ILE A 125 -1.06 51.03 27.62
CA ILE A 125 -1.15 51.97 26.52
C ILE A 125 -2.62 52.07 26.11
N ASN A 126 -3.18 53.26 26.10
CA ASN A 126 -4.56 53.51 25.73
C ASN A 126 -4.63 54.38 24.46
N LEU A 127 -5.27 53.86 23.42
CA LEU A 127 -5.69 54.63 22.25
C LEU A 127 -7.15 55.02 22.45
N GLU A 128 -7.40 56.26 22.88
CA GLU A 128 -8.73 56.70 23.29
C GLU A 128 -9.69 56.92 22.10
N ALA A 129 -10.97 57.08 22.41
CA ALA A 129 -12.00 57.32 21.40
C ALA A 129 -11.69 58.57 20.56
N ASN A 130 -12.11 58.55 19.30
CA ASN A 130 -11.85 59.62 18.32
C ASN A 130 -10.36 59.93 18.07
N THR A 131 -9.44 59.01 18.38
CA THR A 131 -8.04 59.12 17.97
C THR A 131 -7.75 58.30 16.70
N LYS A 132 -6.74 58.73 15.96
CA LYS A 132 -6.13 58.01 14.85
C LYS A 132 -4.63 57.89 15.08
N THR A 133 -4.08 56.68 14.95
CA THR A 133 -2.65 56.39 15.13
C THR A 133 -2.11 55.56 13.98
N THR A 134 -0.80 55.69 13.70
CA THR A 134 -0.07 54.87 12.74
C THR A 134 1.20 54.32 13.39
N ASN A 135 1.76 53.23 12.85
CA ASN A 135 3.03 52.67 13.35
C ASN A 135 4.22 53.66 13.29
N THR A 136 4.13 54.72 12.49
CA THR A 136 5.19 55.75 12.37
C THR A 136 4.97 56.92 13.34
N ASN A 137 3.73 57.15 13.78
CA ASN A 137 3.38 58.32 14.58
C ASN A 137 3.09 57.96 16.03
N ALA A 138 2.86 56.67 16.34
CA ALA A 138 2.70 56.14 17.68
C ALA A 138 3.69 54.99 17.90
N GLU A 139 4.70 55.23 18.73
CA GLU A 139 5.76 54.28 19.07
C GLU A 139 6.02 54.31 20.57
N VAL A 140 6.10 53.13 21.20
CA VAL A 140 6.40 53.00 22.63
C VAL A 140 7.57 52.03 22.82
N ILE A 141 8.65 52.52 23.42
CA ILE A 141 9.80 51.73 23.83
C ILE A 141 9.73 51.56 25.35
N ALA A 142 9.64 50.33 25.82
CA ALA A 142 9.50 49.98 27.23
C ALA A 142 10.48 48.83 27.56
N GLU A 143 11.77 49.17 27.65
CA GLU A 143 12.87 48.20 27.70
C GLU A 143 12.75 47.19 28.85
N LYS A 144 12.38 47.65 30.05
CA LYS A 144 12.24 46.82 31.27
C LYS A 144 10.82 46.32 31.55
N ALA A 145 9.87 46.60 30.68
CA ALA A 145 8.48 46.24 30.94
C ALA A 145 8.28 44.73 30.80
N THR A 146 7.87 44.09 31.88
CA THR A 146 7.56 42.64 31.91
C THR A 146 6.13 42.33 31.48
N SER A 147 5.25 43.33 31.51
CA SER A 147 3.86 43.22 31.05
C SER A 147 3.42 44.46 30.30
N ILE A 148 2.82 44.25 29.13
CA ILE A 148 2.22 45.31 28.30
C ILE A 148 0.72 45.05 28.15
N THR A 149 -0.09 46.07 28.37
CA THR A 149 -1.53 46.09 28.02
C THR A 149 -1.80 47.18 27.00
N LEU A 150 -2.43 46.87 25.88
CA LEU A 150 -2.87 47.83 24.87
C LEU A 150 -4.41 47.85 24.81
N ASN A 151 -5.02 48.96 25.16
CA ASN A 151 -6.45 49.17 24.99
C ASN A 151 -6.70 50.12 23.83
N VAL A 152 -7.55 49.71 22.89
CA VAL A 152 -8.00 50.55 21.78
C VAL A 152 -9.50 50.75 21.94
N ALA A 153 -9.92 52.00 22.09
CA ALA A 153 -11.32 52.36 22.20
C ALA A 153 -12.07 52.15 20.88
N GLU A 154 -13.41 52.17 20.95
CA GLU A 154 -14.26 52.09 19.76
C GLU A 154 -14.05 53.32 18.86
N VAL A 155 -13.63 53.07 17.62
CA VAL A 155 -13.41 54.10 16.59
C VAL A 155 -13.83 53.58 15.21
N LYS A 156 -14.07 54.51 14.29
CA LYS A 156 -14.49 54.20 12.90
C LYS A 156 -13.31 53.94 11.94
N GLU A 157 -12.10 54.32 12.34
CA GLU A 157 -10.88 54.22 11.54
C GLU A 157 -9.98 53.09 12.07
N ALA A 158 -9.18 52.49 11.19
CA ALA A 158 -8.20 51.48 11.59
C ALA A 158 -7.05 52.16 12.36
N GLN A 159 -6.52 51.46 13.36
CA GLN A 159 -5.45 51.96 14.23
C GLN A 159 -4.16 51.19 13.97
N ALA A 160 -3.02 51.83 14.21
CA ALA A 160 -1.74 51.15 14.21
C ALA A 160 -0.74 51.76 15.20
N ILE A 161 0.09 50.92 15.82
CA ILE A 161 1.07 51.31 16.85
C ILE A 161 2.30 50.38 16.83
N SER A 162 3.49 50.94 17.07
CA SER A 162 4.73 50.18 17.30
C SER A 162 5.06 50.07 18.79
N ILE A 163 5.44 48.88 19.25
CA ILE A 163 5.79 48.59 20.65
C ILE A 163 7.09 47.80 20.67
N ALA A 164 8.09 48.30 21.40
CA ALA A 164 9.34 47.61 21.68
C ALA A 164 9.41 47.30 23.18
N ALA A 165 9.16 46.05 23.56
CA ALA A 165 9.17 45.59 24.95
C ALA A 165 9.88 44.22 25.04
N PRO A 166 11.23 44.20 24.93
CA PRO A 166 12.00 42.96 24.81
C PRO A 166 11.93 42.05 26.04
N GLU A 167 11.58 42.59 27.21
CA GLU A 167 11.43 41.84 28.47
C GLU A 167 9.99 41.40 28.77
N ALA A 168 9.03 41.69 27.87
CA ALA A 168 7.62 41.40 28.11
C ALA A 168 7.33 39.89 28.05
N VAL A 169 7.02 39.30 29.19
CA VAL A 169 6.52 37.91 29.30
C VAL A 169 4.99 37.82 29.19
N SER A 170 4.30 38.96 29.29
CA SER A 170 2.85 39.07 29.18
C SER A 170 2.46 40.21 28.24
N LEU A 171 1.61 39.90 27.25
CA LEU A 171 1.03 40.87 26.33
C LEU A 171 -0.48 40.71 26.27
N SER A 172 -1.21 41.77 26.65
CA SER A 172 -2.66 41.85 26.57
C SER A 172 -3.08 42.95 25.59
N ILE A 173 -3.96 42.64 24.64
CA ILE A 173 -4.48 43.59 23.66
C ILE A 173 -6.00 43.52 23.67
N ASN A 174 -6.65 44.66 23.87
CA ASN A 174 -8.10 44.81 23.81
C ASN A 174 -8.46 45.83 22.74
N ASN A 175 -8.77 45.35 21.54
CA ASN A 175 -9.12 46.18 20.40
C ASN A 175 -10.64 46.31 20.22
N LYS A 176 -11.20 47.47 20.55
CA LYS A 176 -12.60 47.81 20.25
C LYS A 176 -12.80 48.53 18.91
N SER A 177 -11.75 48.74 18.11
CA SER A 177 -11.89 49.26 16.75
C SER A 177 -12.42 48.20 15.79
N ALA A 178 -13.66 48.37 15.33
CA ALA A 178 -14.27 47.54 14.31
C ALA A 178 -13.66 47.72 12.90
N ALA A 179 -12.84 48.76 12.70
CA ALA A 179 -12.08 48.96 11.48
C ALA A 179 -10.75 48.19 11.47
N GLY A 180 -10.31 47.72 12.65
CA GLY A 180 -9.14 46.87 12.82
C GLY A 180 -7.95 47.57 13.52
N LEU A 181 -6.96 46.75 13.87
CA LEU A 181 -5.73 47.15 14.53
C LEU A 181 -4.55 46.42 13.90
N GLN A 182 -3.49 47.16 13.60
CA GLN A 182 -2.20 46.59 13.23
C GLN A 182 -1.14 46.99 14.26
N THR A 183 -0.47 46.01 14.86
CA THR A 183 0.63 46.28 15.81
C THR A 183 1.96 45.89 15.20
N ASN A 184 2.99 46.73 15.37
CA ASN A 184 4.37 46.32 15.13
C ASN A 184 5.00 45.97 16.48
N LEU A 185 5.54 44.76 16.63
CA LEU A 185 6.39 44.42 17.78
C LEU A 185 7.83 44.41 17.27
N ASP A 186 8.70 45.17 17.92
CA ASP A 186 10.11 45.18 17.53
C ASP A 186 10.79 43.88 17.98
N GLY A 187 11.42 43.18 17.04
CA GLY A 187 12.05 41.87 17.23
C GLY A 187 11.31 40.75 16.49
N THR A 188 12.06 39.81 15.92
CA THR A 188 11.48 38.65 15.22
C THR A 188 10.96 37.59 16.20
N ASP A 189 11.69 37.38 17.30
CA ASP A 189 11.42 36.37 18.32
C ASP A 189 11.03 37.03 19.64
N ASN A 190 9.77 36.84 20.03
CA ASN A 190 9.19 37.44 21.22
C ASN A 190 9.23 36.44 22.39
N ILE A 191 9.62 36.91 23.58
CA ILE A 191 9.68 36.10 24.80
C ILE A 191 8.34 36.02 25.55
N VAL A 192 7.26 36.54 24.98
CA VAL A 192 5.92 36.52 25.56
C VAL A 192 5.51 35.08 25.84
N GLU A 193 5.20 34.78 27.09
CA GLU A 193 4.65 33.51 27.54
C GLU A 193 3.11 33.54 27.47
N ASN A 194 2.52 34.63 27.97
CA ASN A 194 1.07 34.82 28.04
C ASN A 194 0.61 35.86 27.03
N LEU A 195 -0.11 35.42 25.98
CA LEU A 195 -0.66 36.29 24.95
C LEU A 195 -2.18 36.31 25.04
N THR A 196 -2.77 37.47 25.33
CA THR A 196 -4.24 37.66 25.35
C THR A 196 -4.64 38.74 24.36
N ILE A 197 -5.52 38.42 23.41
CA ILE A 197 -5.99 39.39 22.40
C ILE A 197 -7.50 39.29 22.26
N SER A 198 -8.22 40.38 22.48
CA SER A 198 -9.63 40.56 22.14
C SER A 198 -9.76 41.59 21.02
N THR A 199 -10.56 41.32 20.00
CA THR A 199 -10.73 42.25 18.87
C THR A 199 -12.16 42.32 18.33
N ASP A 200 -12.64 43.54 18.06
CA ASP A 200 -13.91 43.81 17.36
C ASP A 200 -13.73 44.00 15.84
N GLY A 201 -12.48 44.09 15.37
CA GLY A 201 -12.13 44.20 13.94
C GLY A 201 -11.06 43.19 13.53
N ALA A 202 -10.46 43.39 12.37
CA ALA A 202 -9.30 42.61 11.95
C ALA A 202 -8.07 43.01 12.78
N PHE A 203 -7.42 42.03 13.40
CA PHE A 203 -6.15 42.19 14.11
C PHE A 203 -5.03 41.47 13.39
N LYS A 204 -3.87 42.13 13.23
CA LYS A 204 -2.65 41.51 12.73
C LYS A 204 -1.39 42.20 13.26
N PHE A 205 -0.28 41.48 13.24
CA PHE A 205 1.04 42.07 13.35
C PHE A 205 1.58 42.51 11.97
N VAL A 206 2.46 43.52 11.92
CA VAL A 206 3.03 44.03 10.65
C VAL A 206 3.92 42.98 9.96
N ALA A 207 4.76 42.31 10.73
CA ALA A 207 5.52 41.14 10.30
C ALA A 207 4.90 39.86 10.88
N ASN A 208 5.23 38.70 10.29
CA ASN A 208 4.88 37.41 10.88
C ASN A 208 5.67 37.21 12.18
N ASN A 209 5.16 37.76 13.28
CA ASN A 209 5.79 37.65 14.60
C ASN A 209 5.93 36.18 15.01
N HIS A 210 7.05 35.85 15.63
CA HIS A 210 7.29 34.55 16.22
C HIS A 210 7.24 34.71 17.74
N PHE A 211 6.29 34.04 18.39
CA PHE A 211 6.18 33.98 19.85
C PHE A 211 6.79 32.69 20.37
N GLU A 212 8.13 32.63 20.40
CA GLU A 212 8.89 31.42 20.72
C GLU A 212 8.56 30.85 22.13
N LYS A 213 8.33 31.74 23.10
CA LYS A 213 8.08 31.36 24.50
C LYS A 213 6.61 31.21 24.86
N ALA A 214 5.68 31.43 23.93
CA ALA A 214 4.26 31.41 24.22
C ALA A 214 3.82 30.03 24.74
N ASN A 215 3.21 30.02 25.93
CA ASN A 215 2.63 28.83 26.58
C ASN A 215 1.10 28.90 26.61
N VAL A 216 0.53 30.09 26.81
CA VAL A 216 -0.92 30.33 26.90
C VAL A 216 -1.29 31.47 25.97
N VAL A 217 -2.09 31.15 24.96
CA VAL A 217 -2.59 32.10 23.96
C VAL A 217 -4.12 32.11 24.03
N THR A 218 -4.70 33.25 24.43
CA THR A 218 -6.16 33.43 24.55
C THR A 218 -6.65 34.49 23.57
N LEU A 219 -7.48 34.10 22.61
CA LEU A 219 -7.95 34.93 21.52
C LEU A 219 -9.47 35.07 21.59
N SER A 220 -10.01 36.28 21.45
CA SER A 220 -11.46 36.49 21.48
C SER A 220 -11.94 37.60 20.54
N GLY A 221 -13.23 37.59 20.24
CA GLY A 221 -13.92 38.70 19.58
C GLY A 221 -15.43 38.51 19.64
N ASP A 222 -16.20 39.58 19.51
CA ASP A 222 -17.67 39.52 19.56
C ASP A 222 -18.34 40.09 18.30
N ASN A 223 -17.60 40.90 17.53
CA ASN A 223 -18.11 41.58 16.36
C ASN A 223 -18.11 40.66 15.12
N ALA A 224 -19.00 40.93 14.16
CA ALA A 224 -19.02 40.21 12.88
C ALA A 224 -17.69 40.32 12.11
N LYS A 225 -16.95 41.43 12.29
CA LYS A 225 -15.66 41.71 11.64
C LYS A 225 -14.45 41.19 12.42
N SER A 226 -14.65 40.59 13.60
CA SER A 226 -13.57 40.07 14.43
C SER A 226 -12.80 38.97 13.68
N ALA A 227 -11.55 39.27 13.33
CA ALA A 227 -10.63 38.35 12.68
C ALA A 227 -9.23 38.53 13.25
N MET A 228 -8.42 37.46 13.23
CA MET A 228 -7.06 37.53 13.74
C MET A 228 -6.08 36.81 12.82
N THR A 229 -4.91 37.42 12.61
CA THR A 229 -3.77 36.80 11.93
C THR A 229 -2.52 36.93 12.80
N LEU A 230 -2.01 35.78 13.24
CA LEU A 230 -0.79 35.64 14.03
C LEU A 230 0.27 34.89 13.23
N GLY A 231 1.54 35.12 13.55
CA GLY A 231 2.64 34.31 13.02
C GLY A 231 2.80 33.00 13.79
N ASN A 232 4.04 32.56 13.98
CA ASN A 232 4.34 31.27 14.61
C ASN A 232 4.21 31.36 16.14
N ILE A 233 3.71 30.28 16.75
CA ILE A 233 3.59 30.12 18.21
C ILE A 233 4.50 28.97 18.65
N GLY A 234 5.33 29.21 19.65
CA GLY A 234 6.32 28.24 20.12
C GLY A 234 7.48 28.03 19.14
N SER A 235 8.40 27.13 19.47
CA SER A 235 9.49 26.75 18.58
C SER A 235 9.78 25.24 18.69
N ASN A 236 10.55 24.73 17.74
CA ASN A 236 11.10 23.38 17.80
C ASN A 236 12.02 23.16 19.05
N GLY A 237 12.39 24.21 19.78
CA GLY A 237 13.16 24.11 21.03
C GLY A 237 12.33 24.28 22.30
N ALA A 238 11.00 24.46 22.20
CA ALA A 238 10.18 24.84 23.34
C ALA A 238 10.33 23.87 24.53
N GLU A 239 10.28 24.43 25.74
CA GLU A 239 10.47 23.70 27.00
C GLU A 239 9.16 23.58 27.80
N HIS A 240 8.05 23.88 27.14
CA HIS A 240 6.75 24.08 27.74
C HIS A 240 5.64 23.59 26.80
N ASP A 241 4.50 23.27 27.38
CA ASP A 241 3.27 22.99 26.65
C ASP A 241 2.70 24.29 26.04
N ILE A 242 1.99 24.15 24.92
CA ILE A 242 1.31 25.26 24.25
C ILE A 242 -0.19 25.04 24.30
N GLN A 243 -0.91 25.99 24.87
CA GLN A 243 -2.36 26.06 24.88
C GLN A 243 -2.82 27.29 24.09
N ILE A 244 -3.62 27.06 23.05
CA ILE A 244 -4.31 28.11 22.30
C ILE A 244 -5.80 27.95 22.50
N THR A 245 -6.48 28.97 23.00
CA THR A 245 -7.95 29.02 23.11
C THR A 245 -8.45 30.21 22.31
N ALA A 246 -9.35 29.98 21.36
CA ALA A 246 -9.96 31.04 20.56
C ALA A 246 -11.50 30.94 20.52
N SER A 247 -12.17 32.09 20.65
CA SER A 247 -13.64 32.15 20.57
C SER A 247 -14.16 33.44 19.92
N GLY A 248 -15.35 33.35 19.33
CA GLY A 248 -16.11 34.50 18.81
C GLY A 248 -15.50 35.27 17.61
N LEU A 249 -14.39 34.79 17.05
CA LEU A 249 -13.77 35.31 15.82
C LEU A 249 -14.61 34.97 14.57
N LYS A 250 -15.69 35.72 14.34
CA LYS A 250 -16.70 35.47 13.29
C LYS A 250 -16.16 35.61 11.86
N SER A 251 -15.14 36.44 11.64
CA SER A 251 -14.48 36.61 10.34
C SER A 251 -13.26 35.70 10.14
N GLY A 252 -12.83 34.98 11.20
CA GLY A 252 -11.85 33.89 11.10
C GLY A 252 -10.57 34.09 11.91
N LEU A 253 -9.74 33.04 11.90
CA LEU A 253 -8.47 32.94 12.61
C LEU A 253 -7.42 32.35 11.67
N THR A 254 -6.25 32.98 11.61
CA THR A 254 -5.06 32.43 10.98
C THR A 254 -3.90 32.47 11.96
N VAL A 255 -3.26 31.33 12.18
CA VAL A 255 -2.03 31.21 12.97
C VAL A 255 -0.99 30.53 12.08
N GLY A 256 0.27 30.92 12.22
CA GLY A 256 1.40 30.22 11.61
C GLY A 256 1.58 28.83 12.20
N SER A 257 2.83 28.34 12.22
CA SER A 257 3.12 27.04 12.83
C SER A 257 2.98 27.10 14.35
N VAL A 258 2.53 25.99 14.96
CA VAL A 258 2.42 25.83 16.42
C VAL A 258 3.33 24.69 16.86
N LEU A 259 4.50 25.02 17.39
CA LEU A 259 5.61 24.09 17.55
C LEU A 259 6.02 23.99 19.01
N ALA A 260 5.91 22.81 19.62
CA ALA A 260 6.37 22.56 21.00
C ALA A 260 7.61 21.65 21.08
N VAL A 261 8.02 21.00 19.98
CA VAL A 261 9.12 20.01 19.95
C VAL A 261 9.75 19.89 18.55
N ALA A 262 11.08 19.89 18.46
CA ALA A 262 11.84 19.25 17.39
C ALA A 262 11.91 17.76 17.71
N ARG A 263 11.47 16.93 16.75
CA ARG A 263 11.49 15.47 16.83
C ARG A 263 12.68 14.96 17.67
N TYR A 264 12.37 14.15 18.68
CA TYR A 264 13.26 13.23 19.43
C TYR A 264 13.74 13.58 20.85
N ILE A 265 13.41 14.72 21.48
CA ILE A 265 14.08 15.10 22.76
C ILE A 265 13.15 15.45 23.94
N LYS A 266 11.90 15.89 23.73
CA LYS A 266 11.04 16.42 24.84
C LYS A 266 9.56 16.02 24.75
N GLU A 267 8.85 16.08 25.88
CA GLU A 267 7.48 15.54 26.07
C GLU A 267 6.34 16.57 25.96
N ASN A 268 6.62 17.77 25.45
CA ASN A 268 5.66 18.88 25.50
C ASN A 268 4.48 18.72 24.53
N ASN A 269 3.30 19.17 24.93
CA ASN A 269 2.04 19.03 24.20
C ASN A 269 1.60 20.34 23.54
N VAL A 270 0.80 20.20 22.48
CA VAL A 270 0.08 21.31 21.85
C VAL A 270 -1.41 21.03 21.97
N ASN A 271 -2.15 21.93 22.59
CA ASN A 271 -3.60 21.89 22.69
C ASN A 271 -4.21 23.15 22.09
N VAL A 272 -5.01 22.99 21.04
CA VAL A 272 -5.66 24.10 20.32
C VAL A 272 -7.16 23.91 20.38
N ASP A 273 -7.84 24.77 21.13
CA ASP A 273 -9.29 24.85 21.19
C ASP A 273 -9.79 26.09 20.45
N VAL A 274 -10.30 25.89 19.25
CA VAL A 274 -10.92 26.90 18.40
C VAL A 274 -12.41 26.61 18.19
N SER A 275 -13.01 25.79 19.07
CA SER A 275 -14.41 25.41 18.96
C SER A 275 -15.39 26.59 19.19
N GLY A 276 -14.90 27.69 19.77
CA GLY A 276 -15.65 28.94 19.85
C GLY A 276 -15.57 29.80 18.60
N VAL A 277 -14.75 29.47 17.61
CA VAL A 277 -14.56 30.26 16.37
C VAL A 277 -15.57 29.81 15.33
N THR A 278 -16.40 30.74 14.84
CA THR A 278 -17.39 30.46 13.79
C THR A 278 -16.93 30.87 12.38
N GLY A 279 -15.86 31.66 12.28
CA GLY A 279 -15.21 31.98 11.01
C GLY A 279 -14.37 30.81 10.47
N ARG A 280 -13.60 31.09 9.41
CA ARG A 280 -12.62 30.12 8.88
C ARG A 280 -11.43 30.03 9.82
N VAL A 281 -10.93 28.83 10.08
CA VAL A 281 -9.70 28.59 10.85
C VAL A 281 -8.62 28.03 9.93
N ALA A 282 -7.43 28.65 9.98
CA ALA A 282 -6.22 28.16 9.33
C ALA A 282 -5.07 28.13 10.34
N LEU A 283 -4.51 26.95 10.58
CA LEU A 283 -3.34 26.74 11.44
C LEU A 283 -2.22 26.13 10.58
N GLY A 284 -0.99 26.58 10.79
CA GLY A 284 0.19 26.06 10.11
C GLY A 284 0.57 24.65 10.56
N ASN A 285 1.84 24.30 10.40
CA ASN A 285 2.35 23.00 10.85
C ASN A 285 2.32 22.91 12.38
N MET A 286 2.08 21.72 12.91
CA MET A 286 2.01 21.46 14.34
C MET A 286 2.97 20.34 14.75
N SER A 287 3.71 20.55 15.84
CA SER A 287 4.62 19.54 16.38
C SER A 287 4.63 19.52 17.91
N GLY A 288 4.82 18.32 18.48
CA GLY A 288 4.80 18.07 19.92
C GLY A 288 4.95 16.58 20.25
N SER A 289 4.89 16.24 21.53
CA SER A 289 4.66 14.86 22.00
C SER A 289 3.24 14.43 21.63
N ASN A 290 2.26 15.25 21.99
CA ASN A 290 0.87 15.10 21.56
C ASN A 290 0.36 16.43 20.98
N VAL A 291 -0.48 16.35 19.95
CA VAL A 291 -1.22 17.49 19.39
C VAL A 291 -2.71 17.18 19.50
N SER A 292 -3.49 18.11 20.04
CA SER A 292 -4.95 18.06 20.11
C SER A 292 -5.53 19.33 19.50
N VAL A 293 -6.44 19.18 18.54
CA VAL A 293 -7.16 20.28 17.90
C VAL A 293 -8.66 20.04 18.05
N ASN A 294 -9.37 20.98 18.67
CA ASN A 294 -10.83 21.00 18.73
C ASN A 294 -11.34 22.20 17.93
N ALA A 295 -12.00 21.95 16.80
CA ALA A 295 -12.49 22.97 15.88
C ALA A 295 -14.00 22.84 15.58
N ASN A 296 -14.73 22.13 16.44
CA ASN A 296 -16.19 22.03 16.34
C ASN A 296 -16.82 23.42 16.33
N SER A 297 -17.64 23.77 15.33
CA SER A 297 -18.27 25.09 15.07
C SER A 297 -17.54 26.03 14.10
N SER A 298 -16.31 25.73 13.66
CA SER A 298 -15.65 26.54 12.64
C SER A 298 -16.35 26.44 11.29
N ALA A 299 -16.39 27.54 10.52
CA ALA A 299 -16.98 27.52 9.17
C ALA A 299 -16.17 26.64 8.20
N SER A 300 -14.85 26.56 8.37
CA SER A 300 -13.96 25.64 7.65
C SER A 300 -12.66 25.49 8.43
N LEU A 301 -11.96 24.38 8.25
CA LEU A 301 -10.68 24.11 8.89
C LEU A 301 -9.59 23.84 7.86
N LYS A 302 -8.44 24.50 8.03
CA LYS A 302 -7.20 24.14 7.36
C LYS A 302 -6.09 23.93 8.39
N LEU A 303 -5.46 22.76 8.37
CA LEU A 303 -4.31 22.41 9.17
C LEU A 303 -3.11 22.14 8.26
N GLY A 304 -1.92 22.62 8.64
CA GLY A 304 -0.67 22.13 8.07
C GLY A 304 -0.38 20.69 8.46
N ASN A 305 0.87 20.27 8.28
CA ASN A 305 1.29 18.93 8.69
C ASN A 305 1.28 18.80 10.23
N ILE A 306 0.86 17.65 10.73
CA ILE A 306 0.90 17.28 12.14
C ILE A 306 1.99 16.23 12.33
N ASP A 307 3.09 16.60 12.97
CA ASP A 307 4.27 15.75 13.15
C ASP A 307 4.56 15.57 14.64
N VAL A 308 4.11 14.43 15.20
CA VAL A 308 4.14 14.17 16.64
C VAL A 308 4.77 12.83 16.99
N ILE A 309 5.23 12.73 18.23
CA ILE A 309 5.90 11.52 18.74
C ILE A 309 4.88 10.45 19.15
N ARG A 310 3.76 10.86 19.76
CA ARG A 310 2.78 9.96 20.37
C ARG A 310 1.41 10.08 19.71
N THR A 311 0.65 11.11 20.02
CA THR A 311 -0.78 11.18 19.63
C THR A 311 -1.10 12.44 18.85
N ALA A 312 -1.76 12.29 17.71
CA ALA A 312 -2.43 13.37 17.00
C ALA A 312 -3.95 13.19 17.15
N THR A 313 -4.64 14.19 17.68
CA THR A 313 -6.10 14.21 17.81
C THR A 313 -6.67 15.44 17.10
N VAL A 314 -7.57 15.22 16.15
CA VAL A 314 -8.32 16.29 15.48
C VAL A 314 -9.81 16.01 15.63
N ASN A 315 -10.49 16.92 16.31
CA ASN A 315 -11.95 16.89 16.49
C ASN A 315 -12.56 18.07 15.72
N ALA A 316 -13.06 17.78 14.53
CA ALA A 316 -13.67 18.72 13.60
C ALA A 316 -15.01 18.17 13.07
N GLY A 317 -15.66 17.32 13.89
CA GLY A 317 -16.89 16.64 13.53
C GLY A 317 -18.03 17.61 13.24
N ALA A 318 -18.12 18.76 13.91
CA ALA A 318 -19.21 19.73 13.73
C ALA A 318 -18.81 20.95 12.85
N ILE A 319 -18.21 20.72 11.69
CA ILE A 319 -17.85 21.76 10.72
C ILE A 319 -18.78 21.72 9.50
N ASP A 320 -19.45 22.83 9.18
CA ASP A 320 -20.35 22.90 8.03
C ASP A 320 -19.62 23.04 6.68
N GLY A 321 -18.42 23.62 6.68
CA GLY A 321 -17.64 23.81 5.44
C GLY A 321 -16.53 22.78 5.24
N ALA A 322 -15.55 23.16 4.41
CA ALA A 322 -14.45 22.28 4.03
C ALA A 322 -13.46 22.04 5.18
N VAL A 323 -12.87 20.85 5.19
CA VAL A 323 -11.76 20.46 6.07
C VAL A 323 -10.59 20.03 5.21
N ASP A 324 -9.42 20.63 5.45
CA ASP A 324 -8.15 20.33 4.77
C ASP A 324 -7.07 20.08 5.83
N ILE A 325 -6.56 18.85 5.91
CA ILE A 325 -5.53 18.42 6.86
C ILE A 325 -4.33 17.91 6.05
N GLY A 326 -3.15 18.48 6.33
CA GLY A 326 -1.89 18.01 5.78
C GLY A 326 -1.52 16.59 6.23
N ASP A 327 -0.26 16.21 6.04
CA ASP A 327 0.21 14.90 6.49
C ASP A 327 0.15 14.77 8.02
N VAL A 328 -0.30 13.61 8.51
CA VAL A 328 -0.34 13.28 9.93
C VAL A 328 0.66 12.15 10.19
N TYR A 329 1.71 12.44 10.97
CA TYR A 329 2.69 11.47 11.45
C TYR A 329 2.60 11.37 12.97
N ALA A 330 2.24 10.18 13.46
CA ALA A 330 2.07 9.92 14.90
C ALA A 330 2.34 8.45 15.22
N LYS A 331 2.35 8.08 16.50
CA LYS A 331 2.18 6.67 16.91
C LYS A 331 0.70 6.28 16.89
N THR A 332 -0.16 7.19 17.35
CA THR A 332 -1.63 7.06 17.34
C THR A 332 -2.24 8.30 16.69
N ALA A 333 -3.14 8.12 15.74
CA ALA A 333 -3.89 9.20 15.11
C ALA A 333 -5.41 9.02 15.34
N ASN A 334 -6.07 10.04 15.88
CA ASN A 334 -7.51 10.09 16.12
C ASN A 334 -8.09 11.28 15.35
N ILE A 335 -8.85 11.04 14.30
CA ILE A 335 -9.42 12.07 13.44
C ILE A 335 -10.93 11.88 13.38
N ASP A 336 -11.68 12.86 13.90
CA ASP A 336 -13.14 12.86 13.88
C ASP A 336 -13.68 14.01 13.04
N LEU A 337 -14.26 13.65 11.90
CA LEU A 337 -14.90 14.47 10.87
C LEU A 337 -16.36 14.03 10.64
N SER A 338 -16.95 13.29 11.58
CA SER A 338 -18.18 12.51 11.41
C SER A 338 -19.40 13.29 10.93
N LYS A 339 -19.49 14.59 11.23
CA LYS A 339 -20.61 15.45 10.82
C LYS A 339 -20.16 16.61 9.93
N THR A 340 -18.96 16.52 9.36
CA THR A 340 -18.48 17.53 8.41
C THR A 340 -19.36 17.52 7.15
N LEU A 341 -19.89 18.67 6.74
CA LEU A 341 -20.80 18.75 5.59
C LEU A 341 -20.12 19.15 4.27
N GLY A 342 -18.99 19.87 4.35
CA GLY A 342 -18.19 20.27 3.20
C GLY A 342 -17.22 19.18 2.71
N ASN A 343 -16.35 19.53 1.76
CA ASN A 343 -15.33 18.62 1.25
C ASN A 343 -14.32 18.29 2.35
N VAL A 344 -13.93 17.02 2.43
CA VAL A 344 -12.93 16.52 3.37
C VAL A 344 -11.68 16.12 2.59
N TYR A 345 -10.56 16.77 2.90
CA TYR A 345 -9.24 16.41 2.39
C TYR A 345 -8.32 16.12 3.58
N VAL A 346 -7.83 14.89 3.62
CA VAL A 346 -6.76 14.48 4.52
C VAL A 346 -5.71 13.84 3.65
N ASN A 347 -4.45 14.27 3.77
CA ASN A 347 -3.37 13.80 2.91
C ASN A 347 -2.98 12.34 3.29
N ASN A 348 -1.80 12.12 3.88
CA ASN A 348 -1.42 10.80 4.38
C ASN A 348 -1.51 10.74 5.91
N ILE A 349 -2.03 9.63 6.44
CA ILE A 349 -1.99 9.33 7.87
C ILE A 349 -1.01 8.17 8.10
N THR A 350 0.13 8.44 8.74
CA THR A 350 1.12 7.44 9.13
C THR A 350 1.11 7.25 10.64
N ALA A 351 0.61 6.11 11.12
CA ALA A 351 0.57 5.75 12.54
C ALA A 351 0.48 4.23 12.77
N ASP A 352 0.83 3.75 13.96
CA ASP A 352 0.63 2.34 14.34
C ASP A 352 -0.84 2.06 14.68
N THR A 353 -1.57 3.08 15.16
CA THR A 353 -3.00 3.01 15.45
C THR A 353 -3.72 4.21 14.87
N ILE A 354 -4.76 3.97 14.08
CA ILE A 354 -5.58 5.00 13.43
C ILE A 354 -7.03 4.80 13.82
N SER A 355 -7.69 5.86 14.28
CA SER A 355 -9.14 5.98 14.35
C SER A 355 -9.54 7.15 13.47
N TYR A 356 -10.22 6.85 12.36
CA TYR A 356 -10.70 7.83 11.40
C TYR A 356 -12.22 7.73 11.30
N ASN A 357 -12.91 8.77 11.75
CA ASN A 357 -14.35 8.93 11.54
C ASN A 357 -14.55 9.98 10.44
N GLY A 358 -14.75 9.53 9.21
CA GLY A 358 -15.00 10.38 8.05
C GLY A 358 -16.36 11.05 8.06
N SER A 359 -16.57 11.99 7.13
CA SER A 359 -17.89 12.59 6.90
C SER A 359 -18.89 11.49 6.56
N THR A 360 -20.04 11.51 7.22
CA THR A 360 -21.16 10.62 6.88
C THR A 360 -21.80 10.94 5.53
N LEU A 361 -21.67 12.17 5.01
CA LEU A 361 -22.43 12.61 3.82
C LEU A 361 -21.61 12.74 2.54
N LYS A 362 -20.28 12.81 2.64
CA LYS A 362 -19.37 13.12 1.54
C LYS A 362 -18.20 12.14 1.50
N SER A 363 -17.69 11.90 0.29
CA SER A 363 -16.55 11.02 0.06
C SER A 363 -15.36 11.48 0.88
N ASN A 364 -14.70 10.54 1.56
CA ASN A 364 -13.61 10.88 2.47
C ASN A 364 -12.26 10.97 1.76
N GLY A 365 -11.55 12.07 1.99
CA GLY A 365 -10.23 12.29 1.39
C GLY A 365 -10.28 12.78 -0.05
N HIS A 366 -9.16 12.72 -0.75
CA HIS A 366 -9.05 13.30 -2.08
C HIS A 366 -9.78 12.42 -3.10
N HIS A 367 -10.93 12.88 -3.61
CA HIS A 367 -11.80 12.12 -4.50
C HIS A 367 -12.30 10.78 -3.90
N GLY A 368 -12.46 10.72 -2.58
CA GLY A 368 -12.84 9.51 -1.86
C GLY A 368 -11.66 8.62 -1.46
N GLU A 369 -10.42 9.00 -1.79
CA GLU A 369 -9.22 8.24 -1.40
C GLU A 369 -8.68 8.66 -0.03
N LEU A 370 -8.56 7.69 0.88
CA LEU A 370 -7.96 7.84 2.21
C LEU A 370 -6.68 6.98 2.31
N ASN A 371 -5.53 7.65 2.39
CA ASN A 371 -4.21 7.01 2.45
C ASN A 371 -3.75 6.80 3.89
N LEU A 372 -3.66 5.53 4.30
CA LEU A 372 -3.22 5.09 5.61
C LEU A 372 -1.90 4.31 5.50
N ALA A 373 -0.96 4.59 6.38
CA ALA A 373 0.30 3.86 6.45
C ALA A 373 0.64 3.48 7.88
N SER A 374 1.25 2.31 8.06
CA SER A 374 1.80 1.97 9.36
C SER A 374 3.08 2.77 9.63
N ALA A 375 3.28 3.15 10.88
CA ALA A 375 4.58 3.66 11.31
C ALA A 375 5.55 2.48 11.51
N LYS A 376 6.48 2.58 12.46
CA LYS A 376 7.52 1.56 12.68
C LYS A 376 7.10 0.44 13.65
N GLY A 377 5.83 0.39 14.03
CA GLY A 377 5.30 -0.63 14.93
C GLY A 377 5.12 -1.99 14.26
N LYS A 378 5.16 -3.03 15.11
CA LYS A 378 4.91 -4.42 14.72
C LYS A 378 3.44 -4.69 14.38
N ALA A 379 2.53 -3.98 15.04
CA ALA A 379 1.09 -4.12 14.79
C ALA A 379 0.54 -2.79 14.26
N PHE A 380 -0.20 -2.86 13.17
CA PHE A 380 -0.97 -1.76 12.61
C PHE A 380 -2.45 -2.02 12.79
N THR A 381 -3.17 -1.06 13.38
CA THR A 381 -4.62 -1.12 13.51
C THR A 381 -5.26 0.15 12.98
N ALA A 382 -6.26 0.02 12.11
CA ALA A 382 -7.06 1.13 11.62
C ALA A 382 -8.55 0.84 11.84
N VAL A 383 -9.25 1.78 12.48
CA VAL A 383 -10.72 1.83 12.52
C VAL A 383 -11.16 2.96 11.61
N VAL A 384 -11.88 2.65 10.53
CA VAL A 384 -12.29 3.62 9.52
C VAL A 384 -13.81 3.59 9.39
N ASN A 385 -14.44 4.72 9.70
CA ASN A 385 -15.86 4.94 9.40
C ASN A 385 -15.96 5.88 8.20
N GLY A 386 -16.59 5.39 7.14
CA GLY A 386 -16.74 6.07 5.85
C GLY A 386 -17.98 6.96 5.77
N SER A 387 -18.42 7.19 4.55
CA SER A 387 -19.51 8.06 4.14
C SER A 387 -20.64 7.27 3.50
N LEU A 388 -21.77 7.92 3.23
CA LEU A 388 -22.84 7.37 2.39
C LEU A 388 -22.49 7.36 0.88
N THR A 389 -21.29 7.81 0.50
CA THR A 389 -20.79 7.84 -0.87
C THR A 389 -19.61 6.89 -1.02
N ASN A 390 -19.05 6.75 -2.22
CA ASN A 390 -17.92 5.83 -2.44
C ASN A 390 -16.68 6.27 -1.64
N ASP A 391 -16.16 5.35 -0.84
CA ASP A 391 -14.88 5.51 -0.15
C ASP A 391 -13.84 4.52 -0.70
N HIS A 392 -12.59 4.97 -0.80
CA HIS A 392 -11.45 4.16 -1.23
C HIS A 392 -10.34 4.24 -0.18
N ILE A 393 -10.16 3.15 0.58
CA ILE A 393 -9.13 3.07 1.61
C ILE A 393 -7.88 2.41 1.04
N ILE A 394 -6.75 3.08 1.16
CA ILE A 394 -5.45 2.51 0.79
C ILE A 394 -4.63 2.35 2.06
N VAL A 395 -4.23 1.11 2.37
CA VAL A 395 -3.37 0.78 3.51
C VAL A 395 -1.99 0.33 3.01
N LYS A 396 -0.93 0.94 3.51
CA LYS A 396 0.46 0.56 3.24
C LYS A 396 1.22 0.25 4.53
N ALA A 397 1.59 -1.01 4.71
CA ALA A 397 2.44 -1.40 5.83
C ALA A 397 3.93 -1.07 5.58
N SER A 398 4.64 -0.76 6.65
CA SER A 398 6.10 -0.64 6.69
C SER A 398 6.76 -2.01 6.77
N ASP A 399 8.05 -2.08 6.43
CA ASP A 399 8.84 -3.31 6.48
C ASP A 399 8.87 -3.97 7.88
N ALA A 400 8.60 -3.22 8.95
CA ALA A 400 8.62 -3.72 10.32
C ALA A 400 7.28 -4.29 10.79
N THR A 401 6.20 -4.05 10.06
CA THR A 401 4.85 -4.44 10.45
C THR A 401 4.61 -5.93 10.22
N GLU A 402 4.30 -6.63 11.32
CA GLU A 402 4.02 -8.06 11.41
C GLU A 402 2.53 -8.34 11.20
N SER A 403 1.64 -7.49 11.74
CA SER A 403 0.19 -7.65 11.63
C SER A 403 -0.54 -6.37 11.22
N ILE A 404 -1.57 -6.53 10.39
CA ILE A 404 -2.47 -5.48 9.90
C ILE A 404 -3.90 -5.83 10.33
N LYS A 405 -4.57 -4.92 11.04
CA LYS A 405 -6.01 -5.02 11.32
C LYS A 405 -6.75 -3.79 10.82
N VAL A 406 -7.78 -3.98 9.98
CA VAL A 406 -8.66 -2.90 9.51
C VAL A 406 -10.10 -3.24 9.90
N SER A 407 -10.82 -2.29 10.48
CA SER A 407 -12.23 -2.46 10.86
C SER A 407 -13.01 -1.16 10.73
N GLY A 408 -14.33 -1.21 10.96
CA GLY A 408 -15.20 -0.04 10.93
C GLY A 408 -16.39 -0.24 9.99
N ASN A 409 -16.98 0.85 9.52
CA ASN A 409 -18.15 0.83 8.65
C ASN A 409 -18.04 1.87 7.52
N LEU A 410 -18.01 1.41 6.27
CA LEU A 410 -18.01 2.24 5.06
C LEU A 410 -19.42 2.49 4.51
N ASP A 411 -20.44 1.98 5.22
CA ASP A 411 -21.85 2.30 4.96
C ASP A 411 -22.35 1.72 3.61
N ILE A 412 -23.12 2.50 2.83
CA ILE A 412 -23.84 2.04 1.63
C ILE A 412 -23.14 2.37 0.30
N GLY A 413 -21.96 2.99 0.33
CA GLY A 413 -21.20 3.37 -0.86
C GLY A 413 -20.81 2.18 -1.75
N ASN A 414 -20.32 2.47 -2.96
CA ASN A 414 -19.54 1.50 -3.73
C ASN A 414 -18.08 1.67 -3.34
N ASP A 415 -17.70 0.96 -2.28
CA ASP A 415 -16.44 1.17 -1.60
C ASP A 415 -15.33 0.27 -2.15
N MET A 416 -14.10 0.73 -1.97
CA MET A 416 -12.89 0.02 -2.35
C MET A 416 -11.91 -0.01 -1.19
N ALA A 417 -11.19 -1.13 -1.05
CA ALA A 417 -10.07 -1.22 -0.13
C ALA A 417 -8.87 -1.86 -0.83
N THR A 418 -7.71 -1.22 -0.73
CA THR A 418 -6.42 -1.75 -1.20
C THR A 418 -5.46 -1.86 -0.03
N ILE A 419 -5.00 -3.07 0.27
CA ILE A 419 -4.06 -3.32 1.37
C ILE A 419 -2.75 -3.85 0.81
N ARG A 420 -1.63 -3.22 1.16
CA ARG A 420 -0.28 -3.66 0.77
C ARG A 420 0.54 -4.04 1.99
N SER A 421 1.05 -5.26 1.98
CA SER A 421 1.91 -5.80 3.03
C SER A 421 3.28 -5.12 3.07
N GLY A 422 3.94 -5.23 4.22
CA GLY A 422 5.37 -4.98 4.38
C GLY A 422 6.15 -6.30 4.48
N LYS A 423 7.48 -6.22 4.55
CA LYS A 423 8.37 -7.39 4.56
C LYS A 423 8.06 -8.44 5.63
N LYS A 424 7.73 -8.00 6.84
CA LYS A 424 7.47 -8.90 7.98
C LYS A 424 6.01 -9.27 8.17
N THR A 425 5.13 -8.85 7.26
CA THR A 425 3.69 -9.05 7.44
C THR A 425 3.36 -10.52 7.30
N ASN A 426 2.89 -11.11 8.40
CA ASN A 426 2.44 -12.50 8.49
C ASN A 426 0.94 -12.60 8.82
N SER A 427 0.25 -11.49 9.09
CA SER A 427 -1.19 -11.52 9.33
C SER A 427 -1.90 -10.26 8.84
N ILE A 428 -3.03 -10.45 8.15
CA ILE A 428 -3.96 -9.39 7.75
C ILE A 428 -5.37 -9.80 8.16
N ASN A 429 -6.06 -8.94 8.91
CA ASN A 429 -7.43 -9.17 9.35
C ASN A 429 -8.31 -7.96 9.08
N ILE A 430 -9.32 -8.15 8.24
CA ILE A 430 -10.33 -7.14 7.89
C ILE A 430 -11.76 -7.62 8.11
N SER A 431 -11.93 -8.78 8.76
CA SER A 431 -13.24 -9.40 8.99
C SER A 431 -14.23 -8.54 9.78
N GLU A 432 -13.75 -7.50 10.45
CA GLU A 432 -14.56 -6.53 11.20
C GLU A 432 -14.90 -5.26 10.41
N LEU A 433 -14.45 -5.15 9.15
CA LEU A 433 -14.85 -4.09 8.24
C LEU A 433 -16.23 -4.39 7.67
N LYS A 434 -17.11 -3.39 7.70
CA LYS A 434 -18.48 -3.49 7.20
C LYS A 434 -18.69 -2.51 6.06
N ALA A 435 -19.41 -2.94 5.04
CA ALA A 435 -19.85 -2.14 3.91
C ALA A 435 -20.98 -2.88 3.20
N THR A 436 -21.84 -2.17 2.50
CA THR A 436 -22.89 -2.79 1.68
C THR A 436 -22.31 -3.33 0.37
N ASN A 437 -21.47 -2.52 -0.30
CA ASN A 437 -20.76 -2.93 -1.52
C ASN A 437 -19.28 -2.60 -1.33
N LEU A 438 -18.45 -3.61 -1.12
CA LEU A 438 -17.01 -3.45 -1.02
C LEU A 438 -16.32 -4.39 -2.02
N PHE A 439 -15.40 -3.81 -2.79
CA PHE A 439 -14.41 -4.57 -3.56
C PHE A 439 -13.03 -4.38 -2.94
N GLU A 440 -12.39 -5.48 -2.60
CA GLU A 440 -11.15 -5.46 -1.85
C GLU A 440 -10.01 -6.13 -2.59
N THR A 441 -8.79 -5.61 -2.47
CA THR A 441 -7.59 -6.27 -2.96
C THR A 441 -6.45 -6.18 -1.97
N ILE A 442 -5.93 -7.34 -1.58
CA ILE A 442 -4.75 -7.51 -0.74
C ILE A 442 -3.56 -7.88 -1.63
N TYR A 443 -2.51 -7.08 -1.55
CA TYR A 443 -1.22 -7.39 -2.14
C TYR A 443 -0.24 -7.83 -1.04
N LEU A 444 0.20 -9.08 -1.14
CA LEU A 444 1.23 -9.70 -0.31
C LEU A 444 2.61 -9.67 -1.01
N ASP A 445 2.78 -8.84 -2.03
CA ASP A 445 3.93 -8.83 -2.93
C ASP A 445 5.26 -8.31 -2.32
N ASN A 446 5.21 -7.75 -1.12
CA ASN A 446 6.40 -7.32 -0.39
C ASN A 446 6.79 -8.23 0.78
N THR A 447 5.94 -9.20 1.18
CA THR A 447 6.24 -10.01 2.36
C THR A 447 7.33 -11.05 2.07
N THR A 448 8.23 -11.22 3.03
CA THR A 448 9.27 -12.25 3.07
C THR A 448 8.93 -13.36 4.07
N GLU A 449 7.74 -13.31 4.68
CA GLU A 449 7.27 -14.33 5.61
C GLU A 449 6.74 -15.54 4.84
N SER A 450 7.15 -16.74 5.25
CA SER A 450 6.73 -18.00 4.61
C SER A 450 5.35 -18.46 5.06
N ASN A 451 4.79 -17.87 6.12
CA ASN A 451 3.46 -18.20 6.64
C ASN A 451 2.67 -16.90 6.82
N VAL A 452 1.60 -16.77 6.06
CA VAL A 452 0.72 -15.60 6.07
C VAL A 452 -0.71 -16.04 6.37
N ALA A 453 -1.35 -15.39 7.33
CA ALA A 453 -2.75 -15.60 7.66
C ALA A 453 -3.61 -14.42 7.20
N VAL A 454 -4.66 -14.68 6.43
CA VAL A 454 -5.63 -13.67 6.00
C VAL A 454 -7.02 -13.96 6.58
N LYS A 455 -7.70 -12.93 7.08
CA LYS A 455 -9.08 -13.06 7.57
C LYS A 455 -9.94 -11.95 7.00
N LEU A 456 -10.81 -12.30 6.07
CA LEU A 456 -11.61 -11.37 5.28
C LEU A 456 -13.04 -11.27 5.81
N GLY A 457 -13.77 -10.26 5.33
CA GLY A 457 -15.18 -10.07 5.66
C GLY A 457 -16.11 -10.75 4.65
N ASN A 458 -17.41 -10.41 4.73
CA ASN A 458 -18.43 -10.97 3.84
C ASN A 458 -18.61 -10.11 2.58
N PHE A 459 -17.54 -9.93 1.82
CA PHE A 459 -17.51 -9.14 0.58
C PHE A 459 -16.55 -9.73 -0.44
N ILE A 460 -16.58 -9.22 -1.68
CA ILE A 460 -15.73 -9.72 -2.76
C ILE A 460 -14.30 -9.23 -2.54
N SER A 461 -13.37 -10.17 -2.47
CA SER A 461 -11.99 -9.92 -2.08
C SER A 461 -11.00 -10.68 -2.98
N ASN A 462 -9.93 -10.00 -3.37
CA ASN A 462 -8.83 -10.60 -4.12
C ASN A 462 -7.55 -10.59 -3.29
N VAL A 463 -6.92 -11.75 -3.13
CA VAL A 463 -5.61 -11.88 -2.48
C VAL A 463 -4.56 -12.21 -3.55
N VAL A 464 -3.56 -11.36 -3.69
CA VAL A 464 -2.45 -11.53 -4.64
C VAL A 464 -1.15 -11.68 -3.87
N TRP A 465 -0.53 -12.86 -3.97
CA TRP A 465 0.75 -13.16 -3.34
C TRP A 465 1.82 -13.47 -4.37
N LYS A 466 2.64 -12.47 -4.66
CA LYS A 466 3.88 -12.66 -5.43
C LYS A 466 4.97 -13.07 -4.46
N LEU A 467 5.36 -14.35 -4.50
CA LEU A 467 6.32 -14.91 -3.55
C LEU A 467 7.68 -14.24 -3.71
N ASP A 468 8.33 -13.86 -2.59
CA ASP A 468 9.69 -13.32 -2.64
C ASP A 468 10.71 -14.40 -3.02
N SER A 469 11.80 -13.96 -3.66
CA SER A 469 12.92 -14.82 -4.04
C SER A 469 13.60 -15.56 -2.89
N SER A 470 13.47 -15.08 -1.65
CA SER A 470 14.05 -15.71 -0.47
C SER A 470 13.22 -16.89 0.07
N LEU A 471 11.98 -17.07 -0.39
CA LEU A 471 11.09 -18.09 0.14
C LEU A 471 11.45 -19.48 -0.39
N THR A 472 11.60 -20.43 0.53
CA THR A 472 11.71 -21.87 0.22
C THR A 472 10.39 -22.60 0.46
N THR A 473 9.47 -22.02 1.24
CA THR A 473 8.12 -22.54 1.45
C THR A 473 7.14 -21.37 1.47
N ALA A 474 5.88 -21.63 1.12
CA ALA A 474 4.80 -20.66 1.21
C ALA A 474 3.54 -21.31 1.79
N LYS A 475 3.02 -20.76 2.87
CA LYS A 475 1.76 -21.18 3.49
C LYS A 475 0.81 -20.00 3.60
N LEU A 476 -0.36 -20.10 2.98
CA LEU A 476 -1.46 -19.16 3.14
C LEU A 476 -2.56 -19.83 3.95
N SER A 477 -2.99 -19.21 5.05
CA SER A 477 -4.03 -19.76 5.93
C SER A 477 -5.07 -18.70 6.29
N GLY A 478 -6.17 -19.13 6.91
CA GLY A 478 -7.17 -18.24 7.49
C GLY A 478 -8.55 -18.42 6.89
N ASP A 479 -9.28 -17.33 6.68
CA ASP A 479 -10.69 -17.37 6.28
C ASP A 479 -10.96 -16.28 5.24
N MET A 480 -11.29 -16.72 4.02
CA MET A 480 -11.65 -15.85 2.90
C MET A 480 -13.07 -15.28 3.04
N GLY A 481 -13.85 -15.71 4.03
CA GLY A 481 -15.23 -15.29 4.24
C GLY A 481 -16.20 -15.97 3.27
N THR A 482 -17.40 -15.39 3.12
CA THR A 482 -18.51 -15.96 2.34
C THR A 482 -18.75 -15.22 1.00
N GLY A 483 -17.73 -14.56 0.46
CA GLY A 483 -17.84 -13.82 -0.80
C GLY A 483 -17.77 -14.79 -1.99
N SER A 484 -18.86 -14.94 -2.74
CA SER A 484 -18.96 -15.94 -3.83
C SER A 484 -18.00 -15.74 -5.02
N GLN A 485 -17.28 -14.61 -5.06
CA GLN A 485 -16.32 -14.25 -6.11
C GLN A 485 -14.92 -13.95 -5.54
N ASN A 486 -14.63 -14.40 -4.33
CA ASN A 486 -13.29 -14.23 -3.77
C ASN A 486 -12.26 -14.97 -4.63
N THR A 487 -11.09 -14.36 -4.81
CA THR A 487 -9.99 -14.97 -5.55
C THR A 487 -8.68 -14.94 -4.77
N VAL A 488 -7.87 -15.97 -4.98
CA VAL A 488 -6.51 -16.06 -4.46
C VAL A 488 -5.57 -16.35 -5.63
N ILE A 489 -4.55 -15.52 -5.81
CA ILE A 489 -3.53 -15.71 -6.84
C ILE A 489 -2.17 -15.80 -6.14
N ILE A 490 -1.49 -16.94 -6.31
CA ILE A 490 -0.13 -17.16 -5.83
C ILE A 490 0.79 -17.20 -7.05
N ASP A 491 1.70 -16.24 -7.16
CA ASP A 491 2.68 -16.14 -8.24
C ASP A 491 4.07 -16.52 -7.73
N THR A 492 4.60 -17.62 -8.26
CA THR A 492 5.88 -18.22 -7.84
C THR A 492 7.07 -17.77 -8.66
N SER A 493 6.89 -16.86 -9.63
CA SER A 493 7.88 -16.49 -10.65
C SER A 493 9.25 -16.05 -10.11
N LYS A 494 9.29 -15.47 -8.90
CA LYS A 494 10.55 -15.06 -8.25
C LYS A 494 11.14 -16.11 -7.30
N ALA A 495 10.33 -17.03 -6.78
CA ALA A 495 10.70 -17.97 -5.70
C ALA A 495 11.35 -19.27 -6.25
N LYS A 496 12.55 -19.15 -6.82
CA LYS A 496 13.23 -20.27 -7.51
C LYS A 496 13.45 -21.53 -6.65
N TYR A 497 13.72 -21.37 -5.35
CA TYR A 497 14.06 -22.47 -4.43
C TYR A 497 12.86 -22.99 -3.64
N LEU A 498 11.65 -22.72 -4.12
CA LEU A 498 10.41 -23.15 -3.47
C LEU A 498 10.29 -24.68 -3.49
N THR A 499 10.11 -25.29 -2.32
CA THR A 499 9.93 -26.73 -2.14
C THR A 499 8.49 -27.12 -1.83
N ALA A 500 7.69 -26.21 -1.25
CA ALA A 500 6.29 -26.47 -0.93
C ALA A 500 5.39 -25.22 -0.98
N ILE A 501 4.14 -25.43 -1.39
CA ILE A 501 3.03 -24.46 -1.28
C ILE A 501 1.89 -25.12 -0.53
N ASP A 502 1.35 -24.44 0.48
CA ASP A 502 0.26 -24.96 1.32
C ASP A 502 -0.85 -23.92 1.51
N ILE A 503 -2.03 -24.21 0.96
CA ILE A 503 -3.26 -23.44 1.23
C ILE A 503 -4.35 -24.27 1.91
N SER A 504 -3.99 -25.41 2.52
CA SER A 504 -4.95 -26.37 3.09
C SER A 504 -5.73 -25.84 4.30
N GLU A 505 -5.16 -24.87 5.02
CA GLU A 505 -5.80 -24.21 6.16
C GLU A 505 -6.57 -22.93 5.77
N LEU A 506 -6.76 -22.69 4.47
CA LEU A 506 -7.56 -21.57 3.98
C LEU A 506 -9.03 -22.00 3.86
N ALA A 507 -9.88 -21.39 4.67
CA ALA A 507 -11.32 -21.62 4.68
C ALA A 507 -12.09 -20.54 3.91
N GLY A 508 -13.40 -20.77 3.72
CA GLY A 508 -14.33 -19.82 3.07
C GLY A 508 -14.77 -20.30 1.68
N GLU A 509 -15.40 -19.39 0.93
CA GLU A 509 -15.75 -19.60 -0.48
C GLU A 509 -14.80 -18.73 -1.33
N PHE A 510 -14.02 -19.35 -2.23
CA PHE A 510 -13.10 -18.66 -3.14
C PHE A 510 -12.66 -19.56 -4.31
N ASN A 511 -12.07 -18.97 -5.34
CA ASN A 511 -11.28 -19.69 -6.35
C ASN A 511 -9.80 -19.36 -6.15
N SER A 512 -8.91 -20.33 -6.30
CA SER A 512 -7.47 -20.06 -6.26
C SER A 512 -6.75 -20.47 -7.54
N ILE A 513 -5.71 -19.71 -7.87
CA ILE A 513 -4.77 -20.02 -8.94
C ILE A 513 -3.36 -19.97 -8.36
N ILE A 514 -2.68 -21.11 -8.36
CA ILE A 514 -1.28 -21.25 -8.01
C ILE A 514 -0.48 -21.26 -9.32
N MET A 515 0.13 -20.14 -9.66
CA MET A 515 0.93 -19.99 -10.88
C MET A 515 2.35 -20.48 -10.64
N MET A 516 2.69 -21.62 -11.23
CA MET A 516 4.02 -22.23 -11.23
C MET A 516 4.85 -21.70 -12.39
N ALA A 517 6.08 -21.25 -12.10
CA ALA A 517 7.06 -20.87 -13.11
C ALA A 517 8.04 -22.01 -13.38
N GLY A 518 8.58 -22.06 -14.61
CA GLY A 518 9.53 -23.12 -15.01
C GLY A 518 10.82 -23.18 -14.19
N ALA A 519 11.13 -22.14 -13.41
CA ALA A 519 12.28 -22.11 -12.51
C ALA A 519 12.06 -22.84 -11.17
N ASN A 520 10.82 -23.19 -10.80
CA ASN A 520 10.51 -23.83 -9.52
C ASN A 520 10.77 -25.36 -9.56
N THR A 521 11.97 -25.76 -9.98
CA THR A 521 12.34 -27.17 -10.17
C THR A 521 12.50 -27.96 -8.86
N GLU A 522 12.52 -27.27 -7.72
CA GLU A 522 12.70 -27.86 -6.39
C GLU A 522 11.37 -28.17 -5.67
N ILE A 523 10.23 -27.83 -6.28
CA ILE A 523 8.91 -28.08 -5.68
C ILE A 523 8.67 -29.59 -5.55
N THR A 524 8.25 -30.02 -4.37
CA THR A 524 7.93 -31.42 -4.08
C THR A 524 6.47 -31.62 -3.71
N GLU A 525 5.82 -30.58 -3.18
CA GLU A 525 4.49 -30.65 -2.57
C GLU A 525 3.65 -29.39 -2.88
N VAL A 526 2.40 -29.57 -3.27
CA VAL A 526 1.40 -28.50 -3.39
C VAL A 526 0.08 -28.96 -2.76
N LYS A 527 -0.42 -28.21 -1.77
CA LYS A 527 -1.70 -28.50 -1.11
C LYS A 527 -2.76 -27.48 -1.45
N GLY A 528 -3.91 -27.97 -1.89
CA GLY A 528 -5.14 -27.20 -2.05
C GLY A 528 -5.91 -27.08 -0.74
N SER A 529 -6.98 -26.31 -0.78
CA SER A 529 -7.96 -26.04 0.26
C SER A 529 -9.18 -26.96 0.15
N GLU A 530 -9.85 -27.25 1.27
CA GLU A 530 -11.00 -28.18 1.26
C GLU A 530 -12.26 -27.65 0.54
N LYS A 531 -12.36 -26.34 0.35
CA LYS A 531 -13.60 -25.66 -0.12
C LYS A 531 -13.40 -24.69 -1.28
N GLY A 532 -12.15 -24.34 -1.59
CA GLY A 532 -11.84 -23.56 -2.77
C GLY A 532 -11.99 -24.41 -4.03
N ASN A 533 -12.10 -23.74 -5.17
CA ASN A 533 -11.81 -24.36 -6.46
C ASN A 533 -10.37 -23.99 -6.83
N ASP A 534 -9.46 -24.94 -6.62
CA ASP A 534 -8.02 -24.71 -6.65
C ASP A 534 -7.39 -25.22 -7.94
N ILE A 535 -6.81 -24.28 -8.67
CA ILE A 535 -6.16 -24.54 -9.96
C ILE A 535 -4.65 -24.39 -9.80
N LEU A 536 -3.92 -25.48 -10.06
CA LEU A 536 -2.47 -25.43 -10.25
C LEU A 536 -2.17 -25.10 -11.71
N TYR A 537 -1.62 -23.91 -11.97
CA TYR A 537 -1.40 -23.40 -13.32
C TYR A 537 0.10 -23.37 -13.66
N PHE A 538 0.53 -24.13 -14.66
CA PHE A 538 1.90 -24.10 -15.18
C PHE A 538 2.04 -23.01 -16.25
N ASN A 539 2.56 -21.83 -15.84
CA ASN A 539 2.80 -20.67 -16.70
C ASN A 539 4.27 -20.64 -17.15
N VAL A 540 4.59 -21.11 -18.36
CA VAL A 540 6.00 -21.39 -18.68
C VAL A 540 6.72 -20.42 -19.61
N ILE A 541 6.14 -19.46 -20.33
CA ILE A 541 6.73 -18.55 -21.37
C ILE A 541 7.90 -19.05 -22.31
N ASN A 542 8.79 -20.00 -21.97
CA ASN A 542 9.90 -20.52 -22.78
C ASN A 542 10.23 -22.00 -22.44
N SER A 543 10.67 -22.76 -23.45
CA SER A 543 10.80 -24.24 -23.49
C SER A 543 11.47 -24.96 -22.30
N GLY A 544 10.81 -26.00 -21.76
CA GLY A 544 11.45 -27.10 -21.02
C GLY A 544 11.40 -27.04 -19.49
N ALA A 545 10.24 -26.77 -18.88
CA ALA A 545 10.09 -26.78 -17.43
C ALA A 545 10.11 -28.22 -16.87
N ASP A 546 10.91 -28.46 -15.84
CA ASP A 546 11.06 -29.77 -15.19
C ASP A 546 10.56 -29.75 -13.74
N PHE A 547 9.41 -30.38 -13.51
CA PHE A 547 8.79 -30.57 -12.21
C PHE A 547 8.78 -32.05 -11.81
N ILE A 548 9.77 -32.84 -12.23
CA ILE A 548 9.85 -34.27 -11.86
C ILE A 548 9.93 -34.51 -10.35
N LYS A 549 10.40 -33.52 -9.57
CA LYS A 549 10.44 -33.57 -8.11
C LYS A 549 9.06 -33.38 -7.47
N LEU A 550 8.10 -32.80 -8.19
CA LEU A 550 6.72 -32.68 -7.73
C LEU A 550 6.10 -34.07 -7.75
N THR A 551 5.92 -34.65 -6.58
CA THR A 551 5.36 -36.00 -6.43
C THR A 551 4.08 -36.01 -5.60
N ASP A 552 3.79 -34.92 -4.89
CA ASP A 552 2.63 -34.81 -4.01
C ASP A 552 1.82 -33.56 -4.38
N ILE A 553 0.69 -33.80 -5.05
CA ILE A 553 -0.35 -32.79 -5.28
C ILE A 553 -1.57 -33.28 -4.51
N ASP A 554 -1.91 -32.59 -3.43
CA ASP A 554 -2.98 -33.03 -2.53
C ASP A 554 -4.32 -33.18 -3.26
N HIS A 555 -5.18 -34.07 -2.75
CA HIS A 555 -6.51 -34.36 -3.29
C HIS A 555 -7.40 -33.11 -3.47
N ASN A 556 -7.16 -32.08 -2.68
CA ASN A 556 -7.86 -30.79 -2.72
C ASN A 556 -7.49 -29.87 -3.89
N ILE A 557 -6.45 -30.17 -4.68
CA ILE A 557 -6.25 -29.50 -5.97
C ILE A 557 -7.24 -30.09 -6.98
N ASP A 558 -8.22 -29.29 -7.38
CA ASP A 558 -9.31 -29.71 -8.28
C ASP A 558 -8.84 -29.92 -9.72
N LYS A 559 -7.93 -29.06 -10.17
CA LYS A 559 -7.51 -29.03 -11.58
C LYS A 559 -6.06 -28.61 -11.74
N ILE A 560 -5.39 -29.27 -12.68
CA ILE A 560 -4.09 -28.86 -13.19
C ILE A 560 -4.31 -28.25 -14.58
N ALA A 561 -3.82 -27.05 -14.79
CA ALA A 561 -3.90 -26.37 -16.07
C ALA A 561 -2.51 -26.07 -16.63
N ILE A 562 -2.32 -26.31 -17.93
CA ILE A 562 -1.07 -26.07 -18.66
C ILE A 562 -1.38 -25.11 -19.80
N GLY A 563 -0.65 -23.98 -19.90
CA GLY A 563 -0.85 -23.08 -21.03
C GLY A 563 0.32 -22.21 -21.47
N GLY A 564 0.18 -21.67 -22.69
CA GLY A 564 1.23 -21.06 -23.54
C GLY A 564 2.16 -22.12 -24.18
N THR A 565 2.87 -21.83 -25.28
CA THR A 565 3.67 -22.80 -26.06
C THR A 565 4.80 -23.47 -25.26
N HIS A 566 4.49 -24.52 -24.49
CA HIS A 566 5.39 -25.04 -23.46
C HIS A 566 5.50 -26.57 -23.44
N SER A 567 6.70 -27.03 -23.10
CA SER A 567 6.97 -28.42 -22.71
C SER A 567 7.14 -28.46 -21.19
N VAL A 568 6.27 -29.20 -20.50
CA VAL A 568 6.27 -29.41 -19.05
C VAL A 568 6.58 -30.88 -18.77
N THR A 569 7.52 -31.16 -17.87
CA THR A 569 7.82 -32.53 -17.40
C THR A 569 7.34 -32.71 -15.96
N VAL A 570 6.59 -33.78 -15.69
CA VAL A 570 6.09 -34.12 -14.35
C VAL A 570 6.29 -35.61 -14.05
N ALA A 571 6.38 -35.95 -12.77
CA ALA A 571 6.25 -37.34 -12.33
C ALA A 571 4.78 -37.78 -12.42
N TYR A 572 4.52 -39.01 -12.87
CA TYR A 572 3.16 -39.56 -12.92
C TYR A 572 2.47 -39.54 -11.55
N ALA A 573 3.23 -39.71 -10.47
CA ALA A 573 2.71 -39.69 -9.09
C ALA A 573 1.92 -38.42 -8.76
N ALA A 574 2.34 -37.26 -9.27
CA ALA A 574 1.69 -35.98 -9.01
C ALA A 574 0.35 -35.80 -9.75
N ILE A 575 0.14 -36.54 -10.86
CA ILE A 575 -1.02 -36.32 -11.73
C ILE A 575 -1.95 -37.55 -11.82
N ALA A 576 -1.61 -38.66 -11.16
CA ALA A 576 -2.22 -39.97 -11.38
C ALA A 576 -3.74 -40.02 -11.14
N ASP A 577 -4.27 -39.10 -10.34
CA ASP A 577 -5.69 -38.99 -9.99
C ASP A 577 -6.24 -37.57 -10.25
N LYS A 578 -5.52 -36.75 -11.04
CA LYS A 578 -5.83 -35.33 -11.24
C LYS A 578 -6.34 -35.04 -12.65
N THR A 579 -7.37 -34.20 -12.74
CA THR A 579 -7.78 -33.62 -14.02
C THR A 579 -6.68 -32.69 -14.52
N VAL A 580 -6.16 -32.97 -15.72
CA VAL A 580 -5.18 -32.11 -16.39
C VAL A 580 -5.81 -31.51 -17.64
N ASP A 581 -5.80 -30.19 -17.75
CA ASP A 581 -6.37 -29.45 -18.86
C ASP A 581 -5.29 -28.64 -19.60
N MET A 582 -5.12 -28.96 -20.88
CA MET A 582 -4.19 -28.34 -21.81
C MET A 582 -4.90 -27.43 -22.82
N THR A 583 -6.21 -27.22 -22.71
CA THR A 583 -7.03 -26.47 -23.69
C THR A 583 -6.87 -24.95 -23.61
N ASN A 584 -6.20 -24.43 -22.57
CA ASN A 584 -5.98 -23.00 -22.32
C ASN A 584 -7.24 -22.18 -21.99
N THR A 585 -8.38 -22.80 -21.69
CA THR A 585 -9.64 -22.06 -21.42
C THR A 585 -9.63 -21.28 -20.11
N ASP A 586 -8.86 -21.73 -19.12
CA ASP A 586 -8.82 -21.13 -17.77
C ASP A 586 -8.03 -19.82 -17.71
N LEU A 587 -7.23 -19.50 -18.74
CA LEU A 587 -6.53 -18.22 -18.88
C LEU A 587 -7.49 -17.02 -18.92
N LEU A 588 -8.75 -17.25 -19.31
CA LEU A 588 -9.82 -16.25 -19.29
C LEU A 588 -10.23 -15.80 -17.88
N MET A 589 -9.82 -16.53 -16.83
CA MET A 589 -10.12 -16.19 -15.43
C MET A 589 -9.04 -15.33 -14.76
N LEU A 590 -7.90 -15.09 -15.41
CA LEU A 590 -6.86 -14.22 -14.87
C LEU A 590 -7.19 -12.74 -15.18
N PRO A 591 -7.27 -11.85 -14.17
CA PRO A 591 -7.76 -10.47 -14.32
C PRO A 591 -6.90 -9.52 -15.17
N HIS A 592 -5.85 -10.01 -15.85
CA HIS A 592 -4.89 -9.17 -16.58
C HIS A 592 -4.44 -9.72 -17.95
N ILE A 593 -5.06 -10.77 -18.49
CA ILE A 593 -4.69 -11.31 -19.80
C ILE A 593 -5.68 -10.81 -20.85
N GLU A 594 -5.21 -9.95 -21.76
CA GLU A 594 -6.02 -9.55 -22.91
C GLU A 594 -6.34 -10.76 -23.79
N GLN A 595 -7.60 -10.87 -24.20
CA GLN A 595 -8.18 -11.99 -24.95
C GLN A 595 -7.45 -12.34 -26.26
N SER A 596 -6.57 -11.47 -26.75
CA SER A 596 -5.85 -11.61 -28.02
C SER A 596 -4.67 -12.59 -28.00
N GLU A 597 -4.27 -13.14 -26.84
CA GLU A 597 -3.19 -14.14 -26.74
C GLU A 597 -3.68 -15.61 -26.77
N ILE A 598 -4.97 -15.86 -27.03
CA ILE A 598 -5.53 -17.21 -27.19
C ILE A 598 -5.21 -17.75 -28.59
N VAL A 599 -3.92 -17.93 -28.87
CA VAL A 599 -3.45 -18.71 -30.02
C VAL A 599 -3.53 -20.19 -29.62
N PRO A 600 -3.91 -21.13 -30.50
CA PRO A 600 -3.72 -22.55 -30.24
C PRO A 600 -2.22 -22.81 -30.02
N HIS A 601 -1.85 -23.08 -28.77
CA HIS A 601 -0.48 -23.41 -28.40
C HIS A 601 -0.30 -24.94 -28.52
N ASN A 602 0.85 -25.38 -29.01
CA ASN A 602 1.21 -26.80 -29.10
C ASN A 602 1.77 -27.25 -27.74
N ASN A 603 0.91 -27.43 -26.74
CA ASN A 603 1.34 -27.78 -25.39
C ASN A 603 1.91 -29.21 -25.39
N THR A 604 3.01 -29.44 -24.68
CA THR A 604 3.60 -30.78 -24.50
C THR A 604 3.70 -31.13 -23.02
N LEU A 605 3.03 -32.20 -22.60
CA LEU A 605 3.13 -32.76 -21.26
C LEU A 605 3.96 -34.04 -21.30
N SER A 606 5.17 -33.99 -20.75
CA SER A 606 6.03 -35.15 -20.57
C SER A 606 5.80 -35.78 -19.19
N ILE A 607 5.49 -37.06 -19.16
CA ILE A 607 5.17 -37.82 -17.95
C ILE A 607 6.22 -38.90 -17.78
N ILE A 608 6.83 -38.95 -16.59
CA ILE A 608 7.78 -40.01 -16.22
C ILE A 608 7.12 -40.92 -15.19
N ALA A 609 6.98 -42.20 -15.52
CA ALA A 609 6.40 -43.18 -14.63
C ALA A 609 7.40 -43.54 -13.50
N GLY A 610 6.96 -43.50 -12.24
CA GLY A 610 7.75 -43.99 -11.10
C GLY A 610 7.68 -45.51 -10.94
N ASP A 611 8.74 -46.13 -10.43
CA ASP A 611 8.94 -47.61 -10.40
C ASP A 611 7.86 -48.41 -9.64
N THR A 612 6.93 -47.75 -8.97
CA THR A 612 5.82 -48.35 -8.23
C THR A 612 4.54 -48.52 -9.06
N TYR A 613 4.41 -47.84 -10.20
CA TYR A 613 3.17 -47.81 -10.98
C TYR A 613 3.15 -48.90 -12.05
N SER A 614 2.44 -49.99 -11.76
CA SER A 614 2.20 -51.05 -12.74
C SER A 614 1.08 -50.72 -13.74
N SER A 615 0.26 -49.72 -13.46
CA SER A 615 -0.79 -49.22 -14.36
C SER A 615 -0.74 -47.70 -14.42
N ILE A 616 -0.74 -47.15 -15.62
CA ILE A 616 -0.81 -45.71 -15.91
C ILE A 616 -2.18 -45.43 -16.53
N ASN A 617 -2.91 -44.47 -15.98
CA ASN A 617 -4.15 -43.98 -16.56
C ASN A 617 -3.93 -42.53 -16.98
N LEU A 618 -4.25 -42.20 -18.23
CA LEU A 618 -4.15 -40.85 -18.80
C LEU A 618 -5.53 -40.34 -19.24
N SER A 619 -6.61 -41.05 -18.89
CA SER A 619 -7.96 -40.72 -19.33
C SER A 619 -8.52 -39.41 -18.77
N HIS A 620 -7.83 -38.82 -17.80
CA HIS A 620 -8.17 -37.56 -17.12
C HIS A 620 -7.36 -36.36 -17.66
N ILE A 621 -6.61 -36.55 -18.76
CA ILE A 621 -5.87 -35.51 -19.46
C ILE A 621 -6.67 -35.07 -20.68
N TYR A 622 -6.83 -33.75 -20.84
CA TYR A 622 -7.64 -33.13 -21.89
C TYR A 622 -6.84 -32.05 -22.60
N GLY A 623 -7.05 -31.89 -23.90
CA GLY A 623 -6.36 -30.90 -24.72
C GLY A 623 -6.92 -30.84 -26.13
N GLN A 624 -6.25 -30.08 -27.00
CA GLN A 624 -6.54 -29.91 -28.42
C GLN A 624 -5.70 -30.87 -29.28
N THR A 625 -6.03 -31.00 -30.57
CA THR A 625 -5.30 -31.88 -31.52
C THR A 625 -3.84 -31.51 -31.75
N THR A 626 -3.45 -30.30 -31.37
CA THR A 626 -2.07 -29.80 -31.45
C THR A 626 -1.23 -30.15 -30.22
N ASP A 627 -1.88 -30.56 -29.14
CA ASP A 627 -1.23 -30.87 -27.87
C ASP A 627 -0.69 -32.30 -27.86
N GLN A 628 0.41 -32.53 -27.15
CA GLN A 628 1.08 -33.82 -27.06
C GLN A 628 1.25 -34.26 -25.61
N VAL A 629 0.94 -35.53 -25.34
CA VAL A 629 1.26 -36.18 -24.06
C VAL A 629 2.33 -37.22 -24.33
N ILE A 630 3.53 -37.04 -23.76
CA ILE A 630 4.67 -37.93 -23.95
C ILE A 630 4.86 -38.74 -22.67
N THR A 631 4.55 -40.03 -22.68
CA THR A 631 4.70 -40.89 -21.49
C THR A 631 5.93 -41.78 -21.64
N THR A 632 6.89 -41.65 -20.72
CA THR A 632 8.07 -42.53 -20.64
C THR A 632 7.79 -43.67 -19.68
N LEU A 633 7.81 -44.90 -20.20
CA LEU A 633 7.49 -46.10 -19.44
C LEU A 633 8.68 -46.59 -18.62
N ASN A 634 8.42 -47.09 -17.42
CA ASN A 634 9.41 -47.78 -16.60
C ASN A 634 9.23 -49.31 -16.65
N THR A 635 10.16 -50.05 -16.04
CA THR A 635 10.15 -51.52 -16.03
C THR A 635 9.00 -52.14 -15.23
N ALA A 636 8.33 -51.37 -14.36
CA ALA A 636 7.20 -51.85 -13.58
C ALA A 636 5.87 -51.73 -14.34
N THR A 637 5.80 -50.86 -15.35
CA THR A 637 4.58 -50.57 -16.10
C THR A 637 4.11 -51.78 -16.89
N LYS A 638 2.87 -52.21 -16.68
CA LYS A 638 2.22 -53.34 -17.38
C LYS A 638 1.01 -52.91 -18.21
N THR A 639 0.36 -51.81 -17.82
CA THR A 639 -0.82 -51.30 -18.51
C THR A 639 -0.77 -49.78 -18.63
N VAL A 640 -1.18 -49.24 -19.77
CA VAL A 640 -1.38 -47.82 -20.03
C VAL A 640 -2.79 -47.65 -20.61
N THR A 641 -3.59 -46.75 -20.04
CA THR A 641 -4.91 -46.40 -20.57
C THR A 641 -4.86 -44.96 -21.06
N LEU A 642 -5.12 -44.76 -22.35
CA LEU A 642 -5.15 -43.44 -22.99
C LEU A 642 -6.55 -42.83 -22.88
N GLY A 643 -6.62 -41.50 -22.89
CA GLY A 643 -7.90 -40.80 -22.91
C GLY A 643 -8.45 -40.78 -24.32
N ASN A 644 -9.40 -41.64 -24.64
CA ASN A 644 -10.05 -41.61 -25.96
C ASN A 644 -11.58 -41.65 -25.87
N GLN A 645 -12.11 -41.21 -24.72
CA GLN A 645 -13.53 -41.17 -24.43
C GLN A 645 -14.07 -39.76 -24.70
N VAL A 646 -15.11 -39.68 -25.51
CA VAL A 646 -15.93 -38.47 -25.64
C VAL A 646 -16.70 -38.30 -24.34
N LEU A 647 -16.42 -37.23 -23.58
CA LEU A 647 -17.20 -36.85 -22.41
C LEU A 647 -18.63 -36.45 -22.80
N VAL A 648 -19.56 -36.52 -21.85
CA VAL A 648 -21.01 -36.30 -22.03
C VAL A 648 -21.36 -34.89 -22.54
N ASP A 649 -20.43 -33.93 -22.42
CA ASP A 649 -20.56 -32.55 -22.90
C ASP A 649 -19.90 -32.28 -24.29
N GLY A 650 -19.27 -33.28 -24.90
CA GLY A 650 -18.60 -33.17 -26.19
C GLY A 650 -17.13 -32.72 -26.15
N THR A 651 -16.55 -32.49 -24.97
CA THR A 651 -15.11 -32.20 -24.79
C THR A 651 -14.29 -33.49 -24.66
N GLY A 652 -14.22 -34.28 -25.74
CA GLY A 652 -13.33 -35.46 -25.76
C GLY A 652 -11.86 -35.08 -25.65
N ASN A 653 -11.02 -35.97 -25.09
CA ASN A 653 -9.57 -35.84 -25.19
C ASN A 653 -9.16 -35.86 -26.67
N LYS A 654 -8.41 -34.83 -27.12
CA LYS A 654 -7.93 -34.70 -28.49
C LYS A 654 -6.40 -34.64 -28.55
N VAL A 655 -5.69 -34.85 -27.45
CA VAL A 655 -4.23 -34.82 -27.46
C VAL A 655 -3.66 -35.95 -28.32
N THR A 656 -2.46 -35.75 -28.84
CA THR A 656 -1.67 -36.83 -29.43
C THR A 656 -0.87 -37.53 -28.34
N ASP A 657 -1.20 -38.80 -28.04
CA ASP A 657 -0.44 -39.58 -27.07
C ASP A 657 0.81 -40.20 -27.73
N ILE A 658 1.97 -40.01 -27.10
CA ILE A 658 3.27 -40.55 -27.54
C ILE A 658 3.85 -41.41 -26.42
N ILE A 659 3.84 -42.72 -26.63
CA ILE A 659 4.43 -43.66 -25.68
C ILE A 659 5.90 -43.90 -26.01
N LYS A 660 6.78 -43.47 -25.10
CA LYS A 660 8.21 -43.80 -25.15
C LYS A 660 8.45 -45.11 -24.42
N ALA A 661 8.74 -46.15 -25.20
CA ALA A 661 9.03 -47.48 -24.70
C ALA A 661 10.49 -47.82 -24.96
N ASP A 662 11.27 -48.03 -23.91
CA ASP A 662 12.65 -48.50 -24.01
C ASP A 662 12.73 -50.02 -24.00
N ALA A 663 13.90 -50.59 -24.28
CA ALA A 663 14.15 -52.03 -24.18
C ALA A 663 13.99 -52.54 -22.72
N GLY A 664 13.57 -53.79 -22.56
CA GLY A 664 13.52 -54.51 -21.28
C GLY A 664 12.30 -54.29 -20.40
N LYS A 665 11.11 -54.08 -21.00
CA LYS A 665 9.85 -53.86 -20.25
C LYS A 665 8.94 -55.08 -20.20
N GLY A 666 9.22 -56.14 -20.96
CA GLY A 666 8.29 -57.26 -21.11
C GLY A 666 7.00 -56.83 -21.81
N MET A 667 5.87 -57.47 -21.49
CA MET A 667 4.58 -57.19 -22.12
C MET A 667 3.83 -56.04 -21.42
N VAL A 668 3.57 -54.96 -22.16
CA VAL A 668 2.78 -53.79 -21.76
C VAL A 668 1.50 -53.75 -22.60
N THR A 669 0.34 -53.56 -21.96
CA THR A 669 -0.94 -53.38 -22.67
C THR A 669 -1.31 -51.89 -22.75
N ILE A 670 -1.59 -51.37 -23.94
CA ILE A 670 -2.11 -50.02 -24.18
C ILE A 670 -3.58 -50.13 -24.58
N ASN A 671 -4.44 -49.43 -23.83
CA ASN A 671 -5.88 -49.31 -24.11
C ASN A 671 -6.21 -47.93 -24.65
N GLY A 672 -7.17 -47.85 -25.58
CA GLY A 672 -7.67 -46.58 -26.11
C GLY A 672 -6.79 -45.92 -27.17
N PHE A 673 -5.91 -46.66 -27.85
CA PHE A 673 -5.00 -46.13 -28.87
C PHE A 673 -5.74 -45.69 -30.16
N ASP A 674 -5.60 -44.42 -30.54
CA ASP A 674 -6.00 -43.91 -31.85
C ASP A 674 -4.89 -44.13 -32.87
N LYS A 675 -5.10 -45.05 -33.81
CA LYS A 675 -4.14 -45.34 -34.88
C LYS A 675 -3.83 -44.16 -35.81
N THR A 676 -4.61 -43.09 -35.78
CA THR A 676 -4.44 -41.90 -36.63
C THR A 676 -3.69 -40.77 -35.93
N ALA A 677 -3.81 -40.66 -34.61
CA ALA A 677 -3.21 -39.59 -33.82
C ALA A 677 -2.01 -40.08 -32.99
N ASP A 678 -2.15 -41.22 -32.32
CA ASP A 678 -1.21 -41.69 -31.30
C ASP A 678 0.03 -42.38 -31.90
N LYS A 679 1.12 -42.37 -31.15
CA LYS A 679 2.43 -42.89 -31.57
C LYS A 679 3.11 -43.70 -30.48
N ILE A 680 3.93 -44.64 -30.92
CA ILE A 680 4.86 -45.39 -30.07
C ILE A 680 6.27 -45.13 -30.58
N ASN A 681 7.12 -44.58 -29.71
CA ASN A 681 8.49 -44.22 -30.02
C ASN A 681 9.45 -45.11 -29.20
N PHE A 682 10.39 -45.76 -29.90
CA PHE A 682 11.49 -46.49 -29.28
C PHE A 682 12.77 -45.65 -29.38
N THR A 683 13.48 -45.45 -28.26
CA THR A 683 14.68 -44.58 -28.21
C THR A 683 15.95 -45.26 -28.73
N THR A 684 15.99 -46.60 -28.71
CA THR A 684 17.07 -47.37 -29.32
C THR A 684 16.89 -47.37 -30.83
N ALA A 685 17.95 -47.07 -31.59
CA ALA A 685 17.90 -46.95 -33.04
C ALA A 685 17.33 -48.24 -33.66
N VAL A 686 16.10 -48.14 -34.17
CA VAL A 686 15.46 -49.22 -34.92
C VAL A 686 16.15 -49.28 -36.28
N THR A 687 17.23 -50.04 -36.41
CA THR A 687 17.70 -50.45 -37.72
C THR A 687 16.71 -51.44 -38.29
N ASP A 688 16.07 -51.12 -39.42
CA ASP A 688 15.35 -52.11 -40.23
C ASP A 688 16.33 -53.23 -40.61
N LYS A 689 16.27 -54.32 -39.85
CA LYS A 689 17.09 -55.51 -40.07
C LYS A 689 16.21 -56.58 -40.68
N GLY A 690 16.31 -56.67 -42.01
CA GLY A 690 16.11 -57.86 -42.84
C GLY A 690 15.02 -58.83 -42.40
N GLY A 691 13.91 -58.83 -43.15
CA GLY A 691 12.80 -59.75 -42.94
C GLY A 691 13.25 -61.22 -42.83
N LEU A 692 12.61 -61.93 -41.91
CA LEU A 692 12.65 -63.38 -41.78
C LEU A 692 12.07 -64.02 -43.07
N THR A 693 12.89 -64.13 -44.12
CA THR A 693 12.45 -64.59 -45.45
C THR A 693 12.17 -66.10 -45.50
N THR A 694 12.65 -66.85 -44.51
CA THR A 694 12.37 -68.29 -44.34
C THR A 694 11.43 -68.55 -43.18
N ALA A 695 10.63 -69.62 -43.28
CA ALA A 695 9.72 -70.02 -42.22
C ALA A 695 10.50 -70.45 -40.96
N THR A 696 10.32 -69.75 -39.84
CA THR A 696 10.91 -70.12 -38.54
C THR A 696 9.85 -70.78 -37.68
N VAL A 697 10.14 -71.96 -37.13
CA VAL A 697 9.24 -72.66 -36.22
C VAL A 697 9.18 -71.96 -34.86
N VAL A 698 7.97 -71.79 -34.32
CA VAL A 698 7.75 -71.26 -32.97
C VAL A 698 7.45 -72.43 -32.03
N THR A 699 8.45 -72.85 -31.26
CA THR A 699 8.31 -73.98 -30.34
C THR A 699 7.25 -73.69 -29.26
N GLY A 700 6.34 -74.65 -29.03
CA GLY A 700 5.31 -74.55 -28.00
C GLY A 700 4.06 -73.77 -28.40
N VAL A 701 3.94 -73.36 -29.68
CA VAL A 701 2.75 -72.68 -30.23
C VAL A 701 2.14 -73.54 -31.35
N LYS A 702 0.83 -73.83 -31.26
CA LYS A 702 0.11 -74.67 -32.24
C LYS A 702 -0.67 -73.85 -33.26
N SER A 703 -0.76 -74.36 -34.49
CA SER A 703 -1.58 -73.79 -35.57
C SER A 703 -3.06 -73.75 -35.20
N SER A 704 -3.87 -72.98 -35.95
CA SER A 704 -5.31 -72.83 -35.70
C SER A 704 -6.12 -74.14 -35.71
N ASP A 705 -5.56 -75.23 -36.24
CA ASP A 705 -6.13 -76.58 -36.24
C ASP A 705 -5.56 -77.51 -35.15
N ASP A 706 -4.72 -76.99 -34.24
CA ASP A 706 -4.04 -77.69 -33.14
C ASP A 706 -3.14 -78.89 -33.56
N THR A 707 -2.88 -79.05 -34.86
CA THR A 707 -2.19 -80.26 -35.38
C THR A 707 -0.69 -80.11 -35.58
N ASN A 708 -0.18 -78.89 -35.82
CA ASN A 708 1.22 -78.62 -36.15
C ASN A 708 1.77 -77.45 -35.34
N ASP A 709 3.10 -77.31 -35.27
CA ASP A 709 3.74 -76.11 -34.73
C ASP A 709 3.58 -74.94 -35.72
N VAL A 710 3.38 -73.73 -35.20
CA VAL A 710 3.29 -72.51 -36.01
C VAL A 710 4.65 -72.16 -36.57
N HIS A 711 4.68 -71.79 -37.85
CA HIS A 711 5.82 -71.15 -38.47
C HIS A 711 5.52 -69.67 -38.72
N ILE A 712 6.50 -68.81 -38.49
CA ILE A 712 6.42 -67.38 -38.75
C ILE A 712 7.33 -66.99 -39.91
N LYS A 713 6.90 -65.99 -40.68
CA LYS A 713 7.74 -65.25 -41.64
C LYS A 713 7.46 -63.76 -41.50
N VAL A 714 8.44 -62.93 -41.81
CA VAL A 714 8.25 -61.48 -41.93
C VAL A 714 8.20 -61.15 -43.41
N ALA A 715 7.19 -60.38 -43.82
CA ALA A 715 7.01 -60.04 -45.23
C ALA A 715 8.27 -59.39 -45.82
N ALA A 716 8.62 -59.73 -47.07
CA ALA A 716 9.77 -59.15 -47.75
C ALA A 716 9.48 -57.68 -48.11
N GLY A 717 10.22 -56.74 -47.51
CA GLY A 717 10.06 -55.30 -47.71
C GLY A 717 10.24 -54.52 -46.41
N ALA A 718 9.95 -53.21 -46.42
CA ALA A 718 10.12 -52.30 -45.28
C ALA A 718 9.01 -52.41 -44.19
N THR A 719 8.17 -53.45 -44.25
CA THR A 719 7.02 -53.60 -43.36
C THR A 719 7.24 -54.82 -42.46
N GLY A 720 7.70 -54.60 -41.23
CA GLY A 720 8.00 -55.62 -40.21
C GLY A 720 6.80 -56.43 -39.70
N VAL A 721 5.81 -56.72 -40.54
CA VAL A 721 4.59 -57.46 -40.21
C VAL A 721 4.87 -58.97 -40.25
N VAL A 722 4.50 -59.67 -39.17
CA VAL A 722 4.65 -61.12 -39.01
C VAL A 722 3.44 -61.84 -39.61
N SER A 723 3.70 -62.83 -40.46
CA SER A 723 2.69 -63.72 -41.06
C SER A 723 2.84 -65.14 -40.51
N PHE A 724 1.70 -65.83 -40.35
CA PHE A 724 1.61 -67.16 -39.75
C PHE A 724 1.40 -68.26 -40.80
N PHE A 725 2.03 -69.41 -40.61
CA PHE A 725 1.96 -70.57 -41.50
C PHE A 725 1.88 -71.89 -40.72
N LYS A 726 1.23 -72.90 -41.31
CA LYS A 726 1.08 -74.26 -40.78
C LYS A 726 1.72 -75.32 -41.69
N GLY A 727 1.90 -76.52 -41.13
CA GLY A 727 2.49 -77.69 -41.79
C GLY A 727 4.02 -77.80 -41.69
N LYS A 728 4.58 -78.99 -41.98
CA LYS A 728 6.01 -79.37 -41.79
C LYS A 728 7.05 -78.50 -42.51
N SER A 729 6.65 -77.58 -43.38
CA SER A 729 7.53 -76.69 -44.15
C SER A 729 7.07 -75.23 -44.21
N GLY A 730 6.05 -74.84 -43.42
CA GLY A 730 5.50 -73.47 -43.45
C GLY A 730 4.95 -73.06 -44.83
N ALA A 731 4.28 -73.99 -45.52
CA ALA A 731 3.80 -73.83 -46.90
C ALA A 731 2.35 -73.31 -46.98
N GLU A 732 1.54 -73.50 -45.94
CA GLU A 732 0.14 -73.07 -45.89
C GLU A 732 0.00 -71.86 -44.95
N ALA A 733 -0.61 -70.77 -45.40
CA ALA A 733 -0.88 -69.61 -44.53
C ALA A 733 -1.92 -69.98 -43.46
N ASP A 734 -1.68 -69.56 -42.23
CA ASP A 734 -2.59 -69.73 -41.10
C ASP A 734 -3.30 -68.41 -40.78
N SER A 735 -4.26 -68.04 -41.63
CA SER A 735 -5.01 -66.79 -41.51
C SER A 735 -5.95 -66.73 -40.29
N ASN A 736 -6.18 -67.88 -39.64
CA ASN A 736 -7.06 -68.02 -38.49
C ASN A 736 -6.29 -68.22 -37.18
N PHE A 737 -4.96 -68.03 -37.19
CA PHE A 737 -4.15 -68.14 -36.00
C PHE A 737 -4.57 -67.09 -34.97
N VAL A 738 -4.95 -67.55 -33.77
CA VAL A 738 -5.30 -66.67 -32.65
C VAL A 738 -4.05 -66.44 -31.81
N ALA A 739 -3.51 -65.23 -31.89
CA ALA A 739 -2.42 -64.83 -31.02
C ALA A 739 -2.95 -64.65 -29.58
N THR A 740 -2.43 -65.45 -28.66
CA THR A 740 -2.59 -65.25 -27.22
C THR A 740 -1.33 -64.62 -26.66
N ASP A 741 -1.42 -63.94 -25.51
CA ASP A 741 -0.25 -63.33 -24.85
C ASP A 741 0.89 -64.35 -24.62
N ALA A 742 0.55 -65.59 -24.25
CA ALA A 742 1.51 -66.68 -24.09
C ALA A 742 2.17 -67.09 -25.42
N ASN A 743 1.39 -67.16 -26.50
CA ASN A 743 1.93 -67.48 -27.82
C ASN A 743 2.81 -66.33 -28.35
N ILE A 744 2.43 -65.07 -28.12
CA ILE A 744 3.22 -63.89 -28.51
C ILE A 744 4.58 -63.87 -27.81
N LEU A 745 4.63 -64.22 -26.52
CA LEU A 745 5.91 -64.31 -25.81
C LEU A 745 6.83 -65.39 -26.44
N ASN A 746 6.27 -66.53 -26.84
CA ASN A 746 7.03 -67.56 -27.54
C ASN A 746 7.42 -67.14 -28.98
N ILE A 747 6.58 -66.36 -29.67
CA ILE A 747 6.90 -65.76 -30.97
C ILE A 747 8.08 -64.77 -30.83
N ALA A 748 8.07 -63.91 -29.81
CA ALA A 748 9.16 -62.99 -29.52
C ALA A 748 10.48 -63.75 -29.28
N LYS A 749 10.46 -64.81 -28.46
CA LYS A 749 11.62 -65.70 -28.26
C LYS A 749 12.13 -66.32 -29.55
N ALA A 750 11.23 -66.75 -30.43
CA ALA A 750 11.58 -67.33 -31.73
C ALA A 750 12.20 -66.28 -32.67
N LEU A 751 11.72 -65.03 -32.64
CA LEU A 751 12.31 -63.91 -33.38
C LEU A 751 13.69 -63.53 -32.83
N ASN A 752 13.83 -63.47 -31.50
CA ASN A 752 15.09 -63.19 -30.81
C ASN A 752 16.17 -64.26 -31.11
N SER A 753 15.76 -65.53 -31.17
CA SER A 753 16.64 -66.66 -31.47
C SER A 753 16.94 -66.85 -32.96
N ALA A 754 16.26 -66.13 -33.86
CA ALA A 754 16.41 -66.32 -35.29
C ALA A 754 17.67 -65.60 -35.82
N GLN A 755 18.72 -66.37 -36.11
CA GLN A 755 19.92 -65.87 -36.79
C GLN A 755 19.64 -65.61 -38.28
N ASP A 756 20.26 -64.57 -38.85
CA ASP A 756 20.33 -64.40 -40.30
C ASP A 756 21.11 -65.56 -40.93
N ILE A 757 20.36 -66.56 -41.37
CA ILE A 757 20.85 -67.79 -42.00
C ILE A 757 21.56 -67.55 -43.34
N THR A 758 21.56 -66.34 -43.89
CA THR A 758 22.16 -66.07 -45.22
C THR A 758 23.65 -65.78 -45.18
N THR A 759 24.25 -65.40 -44.04
CA THR A 759 25.69 -65.04 -44.01
C THR A 759 26.59 -65.89 -43.10
N LYS A 760 26.06 -66.71 -42.18
CA LYS A 760 26.85 -67.54 -41.23
C LYS A 760 28.02 -66.78 -40.56
N ASP A 761 27.91 -65.46 -40.43
CA ASP A 761 28.95 -64.62 -39.85
C ASP A 761 28.58 -64.32 -38.40
N ALA A 762 29.28 -64.99 -37.47
CA ALA A 762 29.07 -64.86 -36.03
C ALA A 762 29.41 -63.46 -35.48
N THR A 763 29.94 -62.54 -36.30
CA THR A 763 30.24 -61.16 -35.91
C THR A 763 29.10 -60.17 -36.19
N LYS A 764 28.06 -60.58 -36.93
CA LYS A 764 26.87 -59.76 -37.14
C LYS A 764 25.89 -59.96 -36.00
N THR A 765 25.71 -58.92 -35.20
CA THR A 765 24.68 -58.87 -34.14
C THR A 765 23.31 -59.19 -34.71
N ALA A 766 22.57 -60.04 -33.98
CA ALA A 766 21.23 -60.55 -34.31
C ALA A 766 20.22 -59.41 -34.67
N PRO A 767 19.03 -59.75 -35.21
CA PRO A 767 18.11 -58.75 -35.71
C PRO A 767 17.45 -57.97 -34.56
N ASN A 768 18.09 -56.89 -34.12
CA ASN A 768 17.41 -55.81 -33.39
C ASN A 768 16.42 -55.17 -34.37
N GLY A 769 15.11 -55.27 -34.10
CA GLY A 769 14.06 -54.77 -34.98
C GLY A 769 12.70 -54.70 -34.29
N VAL A 770 11.82 -53.84 -34.82
CA VAL A 770 10.42 -53.71 -34.38
C VAL A 770 9.54 -54.52 -35.33
N TYR A 771 8.82 -55.50 -34.78
CA TYR A 771 7.91 -56.37 -35.50
C TYR A 771 6.47 -56.09 -35.10
N ILE A 772 5.52 -56.25 -36.03
CA ILE A 772 4.09 -56.12 -35.78
C ILE A 772 3.41 -57.46 -36.00
N VAL A 773 2.59 -57.88 -35.04
CA VAL A 773 1.66 -58.98 -35.17
C VAL A 773 0.25 -58.41 -35.17
N ASN A 774 -0.39 -58.40 -36.34
CA ASN A 774 -1.80 -58.05 -36.46
C ASN A 774 -2.65 -59.30 -36.24
N VAL A 775 -3.67 -59.21 -35.39
CA VAL A 775 -4.54 -60.34 -35.07
C VAL A 775 -5.92 -60.08 -35.67
N ALA A 776 -6.30 -60.92 -36.63
CA ALA A 776 -7.65 -60.88 -37.21
C ALA A 776 -8.69 -61.35 -36.19
N THR A 777 -9.83 -60.66 -36.11
CA THR A 777 -10.94 -61.04 -35.23
C THR A 777 -11.77 -62.16 -35.86
N ASP A 778 -12.22 -63.12 -35.05
CA ASP A 778 -13.13 -64.21 -35.43
C ASP A 778 -14.61 -63.84 -35.24
N GLY A 779 -14.92 -62.53 -35.17
CA GLY A 779 -16.29 -62.01 -35.00
C GLY A 779 -16.83 -62.04 -33.57
N TYR A 780 -16.14 -62.65 -32.60
CA TYR A 780 -16.58 -62.72 -31.19
C TYR A 780 -15.59 -62.14 -30.17
N ARG A 781 -14.35 -61.82 -30.59
CA ARG A 781 -13.30 -61.27 -29.71
C ARG A 781 -12.93 -59.83 -30.08
N GLU A 782 -12.48 -59.07 -29.10
CA GLU A 782 -11.90 -57.73 -29.32
C GLU A 782 -10.68 -57.82 -30.25
N ALA A 783 -10.49 -56.81 -31.10
CA ALA A 783 -9.33 -56.70 -31.97
C ALA A 783 -8.07 -56.35 -31.18
N TYR A 784 -6.92 -56.95 -31.50
CA TYR A 784 -5.63 -56.61 -30.90
C TYR A 784 -4.51 -56.57 -31.95
N SER A 785 -3.51 -55.72 -31.70
CA SER A 785 -2.23 -55.72 -32.40
C SER A 785 -1.10 -55.81 -31.39
N TYR A 786 0.00 -56.48 -31.73
CA TYR A 786 1.19 -56.53 -30.88
C TYR A 786 2.37 -55.90 -31.62
N ILE A 787 3.12 -55.06 -30.93
CA ILE A 787 4.41 -54.54 -31.37
C ILE A 787 5.49 -55.22 -30.53
N ILE A 788 6.45 -55.87 -31.17
CA ILE A 788 7.55 -56.58 -30.52
C ILE A 788 8.84 -55.86 -30.89
N ASN A 789 9.50 -55.23 -29.91
CA ASN A 789 10.81 -54.64 -30.06
C ASN A 789 11.86 -55.59 -29.45
N ILE A 790 12.73 -56.16 -30.28
CA ILE A 790 13.79 -57.05 -29.81
C ILE A 790 14.97 -56.25 -29.28
N GLY A 791 15.36 -56.53 -28.03
CA GLY A 791 16.41 -55.81 -27.32
C GLY A 791 17.82 -56.05 -27.86
N ALA A 792 18.74 -55.14 -27.57
CA ALA A 792 20.08 -55.15 -28.19
C ALA A 792 21.01 -56.30 -27.78
N THR A 793 20.72 -56.98 -26.65
CA THR A 793 21.56 -58.06 -26.12
C THR A 793 21.07 -59.47 -26.49
N ASN A 794 19.93 -59.58 -27.18
CA ASN A 794 19.26 -60.84 -27.51
C ASN A 794 18.86 -61.69 -26.30
N ALA A 795 18.73 -61.07 -25.12
CA ALA A 795 18.14 -61.71 -23.96
C ALA A 795 16.63 -61.45 -23.94
N ASP A 796 15.82 -62.47 -23.61
CA ASP A 796 14.37 -62.34 -23.43
C ASP A 796 13.99 -61.21 -22.45
N THR A 797 14.90 -60.84 -21.54
CA THR A 797 14.73 -59.76 -20.55
C THR A 797 14.82 -58.37 -21.15
N ASP A 798 15.34 -58.23 -22.36
CA ASP A 798 15.57 -56.95 -23.03
C ASP A 798 14.48 -56.64 -24.07
N ASP A 799 13.59 -57.60 -24.32
CA ASP A 799 12.51 -57.45 -25.27
C ASP A 799 11.35 -56.62 -24.66
N THR A 800 10.78 -55.74 -25.48
CA THR A 800 9.60 -54.94 -25.11
C THR A 800 8.47 -55.30 -26.06
N ILE A 801 7.37 -55.82 -25.49
CA ILE A 801 6.18 -56.23 -26.23
C ILE A 801 5.05 -55.28 -25.85
N ILE A 802 4.47 -54.58 -26.81
CA ILE A 802 3.33 -53.69 -26.60
C ILE A 802 2.09 -54.32 -27.23
N LYS A 803 1.13 -54.71 -26.41
CA LYS A 803 -0.20 -55.14 -26.83
C LYS A 803 -1.11 -53.92 -26.93
N ILE A 804 -1.71 -53.68 -28.08
CA ILE A 804 -2.63 -52.57 -28.31
C ILE A 804 -4.04 -53.15 -28.39
N ALA A 805 -4.89 -52.80 -27.42
CA ALA A 805 -6.27 -53.25 -27.33
C ALA A 805 -7.21 -52.43 -28.22
N GLY A 806 -8.14 -53.12 -28.89
CA GLY A 806 -9.16 -52.53 -29.74
C GLY A 806 -8.73 -52.20 -31.18
N VAL A 807 -7.48 -52.49 -31.57
CA VAL A 807 -6.91 -52.12 -32.88
C VAL A 807 -6.39 -53.35 -33.61
N ALA A 808 -6.93 -53.68 -34.79
CA ALA A 808 -6.57 -54.89 -35.55
C ALA A 808 -5.42 -54.71 -36.56
N ASP A 809 -5.17 -53.48 -37.02
CA ASP A 809 -4.35 -53.19 -38.21
C ASP A 809 -3.39 -52.03 -37.96
N ILE A 810 -2.42 -52.21 -37.05
CA ILE A 810 -1.37 -51.20 -36.88
C ILE A 810 -0.26 -51.39 -37.93
N ALA A 811 0.32 -50.29 -38.39
CA ALA A 811 1.40 -50.29 -39.38
C ALA A 811 2.60 -49.50 -38.83
N ILE A 812 3.80 -49.91 -39.22
CA ILE A 812 5.02 -49.13 -38.96
C ILE A 812 4.99 -47.94 -39.92
N ALA A 813 4.88 -46.72 -39.40
CA ALA A 813 5.19 -45.53 -40.19
C ALA A 813 6.68 -45.60 -40.61
N GLN A 814 7.00 -45.43 -41.89
CA GLN A 814 8.37 -45.49 -42.40
C GLN A 814 9.31 -44.66 -41.50
N VAL A 815 10.22 -45.33 -40.79
CA VAL A 815 11.29 -44.66 -40.04
C VAL A 815 12.27 -44.17 -41.08
N THR A 816 12.09 -42.95 -41.59
CA THR A 816 13.07 -42.32 -42.46
C THR A 816 14.34 -42.12 -41.63
N GLN A 817 15.37 -42.90 -41.94
CA GLN A 817 16.70 -42.76 -41.38
C GLN A 817 17.26 -41.39 -41.81
N THR A 818 17.11 -40.38 -40.98
CA THR A 818 17.99 -39.21 -41.01
C THR A 818 18.53 -38.98 -39.62
N GLY A 819 19.55 -39.78 -39.29
CA GLY A 819 20.56 -39.36 -38.35
C GLY A 819 21.27 -38.12 -38.91
N ARG A 820 20.88 -36.95 -38.41
CA ARG A 820 21.84 -35.88 -38.08
C ARG A 820 21.43 -35.32 -36.72
N ALA A 821 22.39 -35.31 -35.81
CA ALA A 821 22.31 -34.54 -34.59
C ALA A 821 21.92 -33.10 -34.93
N LEU A 822 20.79 -32.62 -34.40
CA LEU A 822 20.64 -31.20 -34.14
C LEU A 822 21.36 -30.94 -32.83
N SER A 823 22.65 -30.62 -32.95
CA SER A 823 23.35 -29.87 -31.90
C SER A 823 22.69 -28.50 -31.77
N GLU A 824 22.44 -28.11 -30.51
CA GLU A 824 22.30 -26.74 -29.99
C GLU A 824 22.47 -25.61 -31.01
N GLN A 825 21.37 -24.91 -31.32
CA GLN A 825 21.20 -23.45 -31.50
C GLN A 825 20.04 -23.13 -32.47
N ALA A 826 18.93 -22.70 -31.89
CA ALA A 826 18.17 -21.50 -32.28
C ALA A 826 17.28 -21.11 -31.10
#